data_AF-A0A7S1B0T1-F1
#
_entry.id   AF-A0A7S1B0T1-F1
#
_cell.length_a   1.000
_cell.length_b   1.000
_cell.length_c   1.000
_cell.angle_alpha   90.00
_cell.angle_beta   90.00
_cell.angle_gamma   90.00
#
_symmetry.space_group_name_H-M   'P 1'
#
loop_
_entity.id
_entity.type
_entity.pdbx_description
1 polymer ?
#
loop_
_entity_poly.entity_id
_entity_poly.type
_entity_poly.pdbx_seq_one_letter_code
_entity_poly.pdbx_strand_id
1 'polypeptide(L)'
;MTDLTSNVYSAQGFMTNMLSCVEKNLENRLDPMVRHLLTGLTLIRTQGLDVSTWDGISALAPHSLSFMSTHCLSIRCFYCVASNVALDATDILPYDFQTWLDQIGDNLGDDRAIADSTLVGHQFFPPFGGTSTQFRTVDESGSATNSWVTISRDVDTYEPAPDGYPIPGVRANWVDTYGRNVHDFDLKPGEVRFAEVDLWNWLAPGPSALFVPAMVALYQADRRVAFWAVGFELAFLSSHLASMDLQGGFVFLVENSTGFLVASSDPNVSVVSDESNVSEKVKPIDSTSRLIRGAAVHLAPTGEWQVLKNALVEGEVDAIDYFFQCFLFEKNGLNLVGVYAVPTSIILGDTAANARIGSIVNFTVTIVMVACMFVVFLYRLWKLRHCARLRKRASAHEVGQLVLAASIADKLVNYDLHAAQDILKEECLAVGLAQPLAHLLDNLTSFSPFLPQSLFHYSDAAGLGVPNQLLADAMRGHVACLKSVHSCVGRLRDVGYSLLDYAHDINQAFPELSLFTTFSKVSSGLTGNEEYERTMGAFFALYCLLRIDLDGKEVLSFGVSDAGNANQEPKDNHEKKSGFHTHMNWEAVHELTLRADLLRIDRLGQLSLCHDRVVAMLVLTAIHDVMKNTALTPSVLPQHAPYQGYLAEEPINDHDMSLAYILEFFPTLLPSYQCLEPGQRAPILFTQGKMGFNNGWLVQGEAPPGLLFGKFKQVIARGRTSPTDINFYFVHWFTDLAGADVFRGKPWPGAEKITTKFPVKVLAAFLDSFGFVDGLATKSEVQVLEEYLADRWQALGQAPLHTDHAVALQRLTLMAQGFEQDAIHAFHALSTEDQLCLTEELARSGHRTQFQYAPVGVRSRETRGPALMLYYAPALLQKAAASHCLGGLMIIVAVFRAARELFPCHCDGSEKTVTIRIDALKVLRPLEALEAGPWQVCRTGDLEACVQKVCVGNETPSLTASVCLFELQHLIEGYYLCDV
;
A
#
# COMPACT_ATOMS: atom_id res chain seq x y z
N MET A 1 18.97 -8.46 -2.10
CA MET A 1 19.96 -9.56 -1.93
C MET A 1 21.17 -9.15 -1.08
N THR A 2 21.20 -7.95 -0.48
CA THR A 2 22.33 -7.41 0.28
C THR A 2 22.46 -7.90 1.73
N ASP A 3 21.48 -8.65 2.27
CA ASP A 3 21.42 -9.02 3.70
C ASP A 3 21.96 -10.42 4.06
N LEU A 4 22.67 -11.10 3.16
CA LEU A 4 23.35 -12.37 3.45
C LEU A 4 24.88 -12.18 3.34
N THR A 5 25.47 -11.35 4.22
CA THR A 5 26.90 -11.03 4.18
C THR A 5 27.67 -11.67 5.33
N SER A 6 28.36 -12.78 5.03
CA SER A 6 29.81 -12.99 5.30
C SER A 6 30.25 -14.47 5.23
N ASN A 7 29.34 -15.44 5.43
CA ASN A 7 29.67 -16.89 5.43
C ASN A 7 29.42 -17.61 4.10
N VAL A 8 29.01 -16.89 3.04
CA VAL A 8 28.59 -17.49 1.76
C VAL A 8 29.74 -17.70 0.77
N TYR A 9 30.97 -17.27 1.09
CA TYR A 9 32.10 -17.40 0.17
C TYR A 9 32.78 -18.78 0.12
N SER A 10 32.26 -19.78 0.84
CA SER A 10 32.70 -21.17 0.65
C SER A 10 31.55 -22.01 0.11
N ALA A 11 31.85 -22.96 -0.78
CA ALA A 11 30.86 -23.90 -1.31
C ALA A 11 30.10 -24.63 -0.18
N GLN A 12 30.76 -24.88 0.96
CA GLN A 12 30.17 -25.48 2.15
C GLN A 12 29.18 -24.55 2.88
N GLY A 13 29.51 -23.26 3.02
CA GLY A 13 28.61 -22.26 3.57
C GLY A 13 27.40 -22.03 2.68
N PHE A 14 27.59 -22.08 1.36
CA PHE A 14 26.50 -22.00 0.38
C PHE A 14 25.57 -23.24 0.43
N MET A 15 26.11 -24.47 0.53
CA MET A 15 25.31 -25.69 0.72
C MET A 15 24.34 -25.57 1.90
N THR A 16 24.82 -25.04 3.03
CA THR A 16 24.03 -24.98 4.28
C THR A 16 22.89 -23.95 4.20
N ASN A 17 23.03 -22.93 3.36
CA ASN A 17 22.07 -21.83 3.24
C ASN A 17 21.20 -21.90 1.97
N MET A 18 21.34 -22.95 1.16
CA MET A 18 20.64 -23.09 -0.12
C MET A 18 19.12 -23.03 0.02
N LEU A 19 18.55 -23.74 1.02
CA LEU A 19 17.12 -23.74 1.28
C LEU A 19 16.60 -22.30 1.52
N SER A 20 17.23 -21.55 2.42
CA SER A 20 16.83 -20.17 2.72
C SER A 20 16.95 -19.23 1.52
N CYS A 21 17.90 -19.48 0.61
CA CYS A 21 18.03 -18.72 -0.64
C CYS A 21 16.85 -19.00 -1.59
N VAL A 22 16.43 -20.26 -1.71
CA VAL A 22 15.32 -20.66 -2.58
C VAL A 22 13.97 -20.24 -1.96
N GLU A 23 13.79 -20.45 -0.65
CA GLU A 23 12.58 -20.07 0.11
C GLU A 23 12.23 -18.60 -0.06
N LYS A 24 13.15 -17.70 0.27
CA LYS A 24 12.90 -16.25 0.27
C LYS A 24 12.46 -15.74 -1.11
N ASN A 25 12.95 -16.35 -2.19
CA ASN A 25 12.59 -15.94 -3.54
C ASN A 25 11.25 -16.54 -4.01
N LEU A 26 10.96 -17.80 -3.63
CA LEU A 26 9.68 -18.43 -3.89
C LEU A 26 8.55 -17.72 -3.13
N GLU A 27 8.73 -17.43 -1.84
CA GLU A 27 7.71 -16.76 -1.03
C GLU A 27 7.29 -15.40 -1.59
N ASN A 28 8.25 -14.58 -2.03
CA ASN A 28 7.96 -13.28 -2.66
C ASN A 28 7.07 -13.38 -3.91
N ARG A 29 7.06 -14.53 -4.59
CA ARG A 29 6.26 -14.76 -5.79
C ARG A 29 4.96 -15.49 -5.50
N LEU A 30 4.94 -16.38 -4.51
CA LEU A 30 3.77 -17.21 -4.17
C LEU A 30 2.80 -16.50 -3.22
N ASP A 31 3.30 -15.72 -2.24
CA ASP A 31 2.46 -15.03 -1.25
C ASP A 31 1.43 -14.05 -1.87
N PRO A 32 1.75 -13.31 -2.95
CA PRO A 32 0.74 -12.47 -3.64
C PRO A 32 -0.49 -13.26 -4.11
N MET A 33 -0.32 -14.50 -4.59
CA MET A 33 -1.43 -15.34 -5.04
C MET A 33 -2.35 -15.73 -3.88
N VAL A 34 -1.75 -16.06 -2.73
CA VAL A 34 -2.50 -16.40 -1.51
C VAL A 34 -3.29 -15.19 -1.01
N ARG A 35 -2.64 -14.02 -0.93
CA ARG A 35 -3.31 -12.77 -0.53
C ARG A 35 -4.43 -12.38 -1.49
N HIS A 36 -4.23 -12.57 -2.79
CA HIS A 36 -5.24 -12.31 -3.82
C HIS A 36 -6.51 -13.13 -3.57
N LEU A 37 -6.39 -14.45 -3.43
CA LEU A 37 -7.53 -15.34 -3.17
C LEU A 37 -8.25 -14.98 -1.86
N LEU A 38 -7.51 -14.71 -0.78
CA LEU A 38 -8.10 -14.29 0.51
C LEU A 38 -8.85 -12.95 0.40
N THR A 39 -8.33 -12.01 -0.38
CA THR A 39 -8.97 -10.71 -0.62
C THR A 39 -10.26 -10.90 -1.43
N GLY A 40 -10.24 -11.73 -2.47
CA GLY A 40 -11.44 -12.02 -3.26
C GLY A 40 -12.51 -12.81 -2.51
N LEU A 41 -12.17 -13.62 -1.50
CA LEU A 41 -13.19 -14.19 -0.60
C LEU A 41 -13.96 -13.10 0.16
N THR A 42 -13.28 -12.01 0.53
CA THR A 42 -13.91 -10.85 1.16
C THR A 42 -14.81 -10.12 0.17
N LEU A 43 -14.39 -9.99 -1.09
CA LEU A 43 -15.22 -9.46 -2.19
C LEU A 43 -16.53 -10.24 -2.35
N ILE A 44 -16.45 -11.58 -2.45
CA ILE A 44 -17.62 -12.46 -2.58
C ILE A 44 -18.62 -12.21 -1.43
N ARG A 45 -18.11 -12.17 -0.20
CA ARG A 45 -18.94 -11.96 1.00
C ARG A 45 -19.59 -10.59 1.03
N THR A 46 -18.82 -9.53 0.74
CA THR A 46 -19.28 -8.14 0.85
C THR A 46 -20.28 -7.78 -0.24
N GLN A 47 -20.11 -8.34 -1.45
CA GLN A 47 -21.03 -8.12 -2.57
C GLN A 47 -22.19 -9.12 -2.61
N GLY A 48 -22.18 -10.15 -1.76
CA GLY A 48 -23.21 -11.18 -1.73
C GLY A 48 -23.29 -11.97 -3.05
N LEU A 49 -22.14 -12.25 -3.67
CA LEU A 49 -22.09 -12.94 -4.96
C LEU A 49 -22.54 -14.38 -4.81
N ASP A 50 -23.52 -14.80 -5.62
CA ASP A 50 -23.91 -16.20 -5.71
C ASP A 50 -22.97 -16.96 -6.65
N VAL A 51 -21.90 -17.49 -6.08
CA VAL A 51 -20.85 -18.25 -6.77
C VAL A 51 -21.37 -19.55 -7.39
N SER A 52 -22.63 -19.94 -7.17
CA SER A 52 -23.26 -21.05 -7.90
C SER A 52 -23.75 -20.68 -9.31
N THR A 53 -23.72 -19.39 -9.66
CA THR A 53 -24.26 -18.84 -10.92
C THR A 53 -23.16 -18.24 -11.80
N TRP A 54 -23.45 -18.08 -13.09
CA TRP A 54 -22.53 -17.44 -14.04
C TRP A 54 -22.17 -16.02 -13.62
N ASP A 55 -23.17 -15.22 -13.23
CA ASP A 55 -22.96 -13.85 -12.77
C ASP A 55 -22.03 -13.80 -11.55
N GLY A 56 -22.18 -14.72 -10.60
CA GLY A 56 -21.32 -14.79 -9.43
C GLY A 56 -19.87 -15.16 -9.74
N ILE A 57 -19.63 -16.16 -10.59
CA ILE A 57 -18.25 -16.57 -10.94
C ILE A 57 -17.58 -15.59 -11.91
N SER A 58 -18.32 -15.02 -12.86
CA SER A 58 -17.77 -14.07 -13.84
C SER A 58 -17.40 -12.72 -13.21
N ALA A 59 -18.05 -12.34 -12.11
CA ALA A 59 -17.68 -11.18 -11.30
C ALA A 59 -16.27 -11.29 -10.67
N LEU A 60 -15.69 -12.49 -10.59
CA LEU A 60 -14.31 -12.69 -10.10
C LEU A 60 -13.25 -12.40 -11.17
N ALA A 61 -13.65 -12.34 -12.44
CA ALA A 61 -12.73 -12.13 -13.55
C ALA A 61 -12.04 -10.75 -13.49
N PRO A 62 -12.73 -9.60 -13.34
CA PRO A 62 -12.07 -8.30 -13.27
C PRO A 62 -11.08 -8.20 -12.11
N HIS A 63 -11.43 -8.76 -10.95
CA HIS A 63 -10.56 -8.82 -9.79
C HIS A 63 -9.30 -9.64 -10.05
N SER A 64 -9.44 -10.84 -10.64
CA SER A 64 -8.31 -11.72 -10.97
C SER A 64 -7.42 -11.16 -12.08
N LEU A 65 -8.02 -10.60 -13.12
CA LEU A 65 -7.31 -10.06 -14.27
C LEU A 65 -6.51 -8.80 -13.89
N SER A 66 -7.07 -7.93 -13.06
CA SER A 66 -6.36 -6.77 -12.50
C SER A 66 -5.13 -7.20 -11.68
N PHE A 67 -5.29 -8.18 -10.79
CA PHE A 67 -4.17 -8.75 -10.03
C PHE A 67 -3.07 -9.29 -10.95
N MET A 68 -3.44 -10.07 -11.97
CA MET A 68 -2.50 -10.64 -12.93
C MET A 68 -1.79 -9.56 -13.75
N SER A 69 -2.50 -8.53 -14.22
CA SER A 69 -1.94 -7.40 -14.98
C SER A 69 -0.79 -6.72 -14.24
N THR A 70 -0.95 -6.54 -12.92
CA THR A 70 -0.01 -5.81 -12.07
C THR A 70 1.20 -6.65 -11.69
N HIS A 71 1.01 -7.97 -11.52
CA HIS A 71 2.04 -8.85 -10.97
C HIS A 71 2.75 -9.73 -12.02
N CYS A 72 2.24 -9.80 -13.25
CA CYS A 72 2.66 -10.78 -14.26
C CYS A 72 3.27 -10.17 -15.54
N LEU A 73 3.90 -8.99 -15.43
CA LEU A 73 4.46 -8.22 -16.57
C LEU A 73 5.44 -9.02 -17.47
N SER A 74 5.99 -10.15 -17.02
CA SER A 74 6.97 -10.94 -17.78
C SER A 74 6.80 -12.47 -17.70
N ILE A 75 5.69 -12.97 -17.15
CA ILE A 75 5.47 -14.42 -16.91
C ILE A 75 4.03 -14.76 -17.31
N ARG A 76 3.78 -15.91 -17.95
CA ARG A 76 2.41 -16.35 -18.23
C ARG A 76 1.68 -16.67 -16.92
N CYS A 77 0.41 -16.30 -16.85
CA CYS A 77 -0.42 -16.57 -15.70
C CYS A 77 -1.84 -16.94 -16.13
N PHE A 78 -2.59 -17.57 -15.24
CA PHE A 78 -4.01 -17.83 -15.46
C PHE A 78 -4.83 -17.54 -14.21
N TYR A 79 -6.11 -17.27 -14.42
CA TYR A 79 -7.14 -17.50 -13.41
C TYR A 79 -8.15 -18.50 -13.94
N CYS A 80 -8.81 -19.18 -13.03
CA CYS A 80 -9.78 -20.22 -13.32
C CYS A 80 -10.80 -20.29 -12.18
N VAL A 81 -12.08 -20.31 -12.52
CA VAL A 81 -13.18 -20.58 -11.59
C VAL A 81 -14.15 -21.57 -12.23
N ALA A 82 -14.58 -22.57 -11.47
CA ALA A 82 -15.63 -23.48 -11.91
C ALA A 82 -16.61 -23.73 -10.76
N SER A 83 -17.88 -23.79 -11.11
CA SER A 83 -19.01 -23.95 -10.19
C SER A 83 -19.92 -25.09 -10.60
N ASN A 84 -20.67 -25.59 -9.64
CA ASN A 84 -21.55 -26.75 -9.74
C ASN A 84 -20.76 -27.97 -10.26
N VAL A 85 -19.56 -28.14 -9.74
CA VAL A 85 -18.75 -29.35 -9.93
C VAL A 85 -18.81 -30.16 -8.64
N ALA A 86 -18.69 -31.49 -8.71
CA ALA A 86 -18.66 -32.30 -7.50
C ALA A 86 -17.39 -32.04 -6.69
N LEU A 87 -17.53 -31.36 -5.56
CA LEU A 87 -16.42 -30.95 -4.69
C LEU A 87 -16.52 -31.56 -3.30
N ASP A 88 -17.72 -31.89 -2.84
CA ASP A 88 -17.91 -32.54 -1.56
C ASP A 88 -17.81 -34.07 -1.70
N ALA A 89 -17.25 -34.73 -0.69
CA ALA A 89 -17.12 -36.19 -0.69
C ALA A 89 -18.46 -36.89 -0.89
N THR A 90 -19.56 -36.30 -0.42
CA THR A 90 -20.91 -36.82 -0.61
C THR A 90 -21.38 -36.82 -2.06
N ASP A 91 -20.83 -35.96 -2.90
CA ASP A 91 -21.22 -35.82 -4.31
C ASP A 91 -20.71 -37.00 -5.16
N ILE A 92 -19.65 -37.68 -4.70
CA ILE A 92 -19.01 -38.75 -5.44
C ILE A 92 -19.24 -40.16 -4.85
N LEU A 93 -19.84 -40.26 -3.65
CA LEU A 93 -20.11 -41.55 -3.01
C LEU A 93 -21.08 -42.41 -3.84
N PRO A 94 -20.86 -43.75 -3.90
CA PRO A 94 -19.87 -44.54 -3.17
C PRO A 94 -18.52 -44.71 -3.88
N TYR A 95 -18.23 -43.91 -4.91
CA TYR A 95 -17.04 -44.05 -5.76
C TYR A 95 -15.86 -43.23 -5.21
N ASP A 96 -14.63 -43.60 -5.58
CA ASP A 96 -13.51 -42.68 -5.52
C ASP A 96 -13.60 -41.64 -6.67
N PHE A 97 -12.86 -40.53 -6.56
CA PHE A 97 -12.98 -39.42 -7.51
C PHE A 97 -12.72 -39.88 -8.96
N GLN A 98 -11.72 -40.74 -9.19
CA GLN A 98 -11.42 -41.22 -10.55
C GLN A 98 -12.53 -42.10 -11.11
N THR A 99 -13.02 -43.06 -10.33
CA THR A 99 -14.13 -43.94 -10.69
C THR A 99 -15.41 -43.14 -10.94
N TRP A 100 -15.61 -42.07 -10.18
CA TRP A 100 -16.72 -41.14 -10.38
C TRP A 100 -16.56 -40.36 -11.70
N LEU A 101 -15.39 -39.77 -11.96
CA LEU A 101 -15.09 -39.05 -13.20
C LEU A 101 -15.30 -39.94 -14.44
N ASP A 102 -14.95 -41.21 -14.36
CA ASP A 102 -15.10 -42.18 -15.46
C ASP A 102 -16.57 -42.54 -15.73
N GLN A 103 -17.45 -42.46 -14.72
CA GLN A 103 -18.87 -42.81 -14.83
C GLN A 103 -19.76 -41.66 -15.30
N ILE A 104 -19.48 -40.43 -14.87
CA ILE A 104 -20.27 -39.24 -15.26
C ILE A 104 -20.05 -38.83 -16.72
N GLY A 105 -19.01 -39.35 -17.37
CA GLY A 105 -18.62 -38.96 -18.72
C GLY A 105 -18.30 -37.48 -18.80
N ASP A 106 -19.01 -36.76 -19.65
CA ASP A 106 -18.72 -35.35 -19.97
C ASP A 106 -19.46 -34.33 -19.08
N ASN A 107 -20.28 -34.77 -18.10
CA ASN A 107 -21.24 -33.91 -17.38
C ASN A 107 -20.69 -33.18 -16.12
N LEU A 108 -19.41 -33.31 -15.76
CA LEU A 108 -18.83 -32.62 -14.57
C LEU A 108 -19.58 -32.80 -13.21
N GLY A 109 -20.60 -33.65 -13.14
CA GLY A 109 -21.33 -34.02 -11.92
C GLY A 109 -22.65 -33.27 -11.66
N ASP A 110 -22.89 -32.15 -12.33
CA ASP A 110 -24.13 -31.37 -12.22
C ASP A 110 -24.45 -30.78 -13.59
N ASP A 111 -25.71 -30.94 -14.02
CA ASP A 111 -26.17 -30.38 -15.29
C ASP A 111 -26.08 -28.84 -15.33
N ARG A 112 -25.76 -28.17 -14.21
CA ARG A 112 -25.55 -26.72 -14.11
C ARG A 112 -24.07 -26.31 -14.06
N ALA A 113 -23.15 -27.22 -14.36
CA ALA A 113 -21.72 -26.94 -14.34
C ALA A 113 -21.36 -25.79 -15.29
N ILE A 114 -20.66 -24.80 -14.75
CA ILE A 114 -20.22 -23.59 -15.45
C ILE A 114 -18.79 -23.28 -15.05
N ALA A 115 -18.02 -22.72 -15.97
CA ALA A 115 -16.63 -22.41 -15.69
C ALA A 115 -16.11 -21.28 -16.57
N ASP A 116 -15.16 -20.53 -16.01
CA ASP A 116 -14.49 -19.41 -16.63
C ASP A 116 -13.00 -19.43 -16.30
N SER A 117 -12.16 -19.36 -17.31
CA SER A 117 -10.71 -19.39 -17.16
C SER A 117 -10.09 -18.44 -18.16
N THR A 118 -9.12 -17.65 -17.74
CA THR A 118 -8.37 -16.78 -18.65
C THR A 118 -6.89 -16.98 -18.48
N LEU A 119 -6.22 -17.22 -19.60
CA LEU A 119 -4.77 -17.20 -19.69
C LEU A 119 -4.30 -15.82 -20.15
N VAL A 120 -3.34 -15.25 -19.45
CA VAL A 120 -2.67 -14.00 -19.82
C VAL A 120 -1.21 -14.30 -20.17
N GLY A 121 -0.76 -13.87 -21.34
CA GLY A 121 0.60 -14.10 -21.82
C GLY A 121 1.03 -13.09 -22.89
N HIS A 122 2.32 -12.77 -22.93
CA HIS A 122 2.82 -11.60 -23.66
C HIS A 122 3.00 -11.80 -25.19
N GLN A 123 2.84 -13.02 -25.75
CA GLN A 123 3.15 -13.31 -27.16
C GLN A 123 2.37 -14.49 -27.77
N PHE A 124 1.06 -14.58 -27.56
CA PHE A 124 0.24 -15.53 -28.33
C PHE A 124 -0.14 -14.91 -29.69
N PHE A 125 0.70 -15.12 -30.72
CA PHE A 125 0.47 -14.86 -32.17
C PHE A 125 0.48 -13.42 -32.73
N PRO A 126 1.12 -13.22 -33.91
CA PRO A 126 0.63 -12.34 -34.97
C PRO A 126 -0.36 -13.11 -35.87
N PRO A 127 -1.56 -12.56 -36.18
CA PRO A 127 -1.85 -11.13 -36.24
C PRO A 127 -2.49 -10.54 -34.96
N PHE A 128 -2.76 -11.35 -33.94
CA PHE A 128 -3.47 -10.92 -32.72
C PHE A 128 -2.49 -10.49 -31.62
N GLY A 129 -1.81 -9.37 -31.87
CA GLY A 129 -0.78 -8.82 -30.97
C GLY A 129 -1.16 -8.91 -29.50
N GLY A 130 -0.31 -9.55 -28.69
CA GLY A 130 -0.39 -9.61 -27.22
C GLY A 130 -1.80 -9.71 -26.65
N THR A 131 -2.55 -10.77 -26.99
CA THR A 131 -3.93 -10.98 -26.50
C THR A 131 -3.98 -11.96 -25.33
N SER A 132 -4.92 -11.76 -24.39
CA SER A 132 -5.27 -12.76 -23.38
C SER A 132 -6.37 -13.67 -23.93
N THR A 133 -6.47 -14.90 -23.45
CA THR A 133 -7.39 -15.90 -24.01
C THR A 133 -8.28 -16.44 -22.91
N GLN A 134 -9.59 -16.17 -23.03
CA GLN A 134 -10.62 -16.70 -22.15
C GLN A 134 -11.17 -18.02 -22.70
N PHE A 135 -11.38 -18.96 -21.80
CA PHE A 135 -12.04 -20.24 -21.97
C PHE A 135 -13.26 -20.26 -21.06
N ARG A 136 -14.45 -20.35 -21.64
CA ARG A 136 -15.68 -20.42 -20.85
C ARG A 136 -16.70 -21.38 -21.43
N THR A 137 -17.63 -21.80 -20.59
CA THR A 137 -18.82 -22.56 -20.99
C THR A 137 -19.77 -21.71 -21.84
N VAL A 138 -20.41 -22.32 -22.85
CA VAL A 138 -21.33 -21.63 -23.77
C VAL A 138 -22.68 -21.32 -23.12
N ASP A 139 -23.27 -22.29 -22.40
CA ASP A 139 -24.52 -22.08 -21.69
C ASP A 139 -24.23 -21.53 -20.29
N GLU A 140 -24.48 -20.24 -20.11
CA GLU A 140 -24.33 -19.53 -18.84
C GLU A 140 -25.37 -19.96 -17.80
N SER A 141 -26.47 -20.62 -18.23
CA SER A 141 -27.45 -21.21 -17.31
C SER A 141 -27.03 -22.61 -16.82
N GLY A 142 -25.93 -23.14 -17.35
CA GLY A 142 -25.36 -24.43 -17.02
C GLY A 142 -25.95 -25.57 -17.86
N SER A 143 -25.09 -26.46 -18.35
CA SER A 143 -25.48 -27.65 -19.09
C SER A 143 -24.50 -28.80 -18.88
N ALA A 144 -25.04 -30.01 -18.74
CA ALA A 144 -24.29 -31.27 -18.75
C ALA A 144 -23.43 -31.51 -19.99
N THR A 145 -23.79 -30.86 -21.09
CA THR A 145 -23.10 -31.00 -22.37
C THR A 145 -22.46 -29.68 -22.78
N ASN A 146 -22.11 -28.84 -21.79
CA ASN A 146 -21.56 -27.52 -22.02
C ASN A 146 -20.35 -27.58 -22.94
N SER A 147 -20.53 -27.08 -24.16
CA SER A 147 -19.44 -26.84 -25.08
C SER A 147 -18.63 -25.63 -24.60
N TRP A 148 -17.36 -25.60 -24.99
CA TRP A 148 -16.44 -24.54 -24.59
C TRP A 148 -16.19 -23.58 -25.75
N VAL A 149 -16.02 -22.31 -25.43
CA VAL A 149 -15.59 -21.29 -26.39
C VAL A 149 -14.29 -20.65 -25.92
N THR A 150 -13.39 -20.45 -26.88
CA THR A 150 -12.22 -19.61 -26.74
C THR A 150 -12.56 -18.21 -27.21
N ILE A 151 -12.39 -17.21 -26.35
CA ILE A 151 -12.63 -15.81 -26.67
C ILE A 151 -11.33 -15.04 -26.43
N SER A 152 -10.87 -14.32 -27.45
CA SER A 152 -9.72 -13.40 -27.28
C SER A 152 -10.15 -12.22 -26.42
N ARG A 153 -9.28 -11.73 -25.54
CA ARG A 153 -9.50 -10.57 -24.70
C ARG A 153 -8.41 -9.53 -24.96
N ASP A 154 -8.82 -8.27 -25.00
CA ASP A 154 -7.90 -7.15 -25.03
C ASP A 154 -7.01 -7.17 -23.78
N VAL A 155 -5.72 -6.93 -23.90
CA VAL A 155 -4.80 -7.06 -22.74
C VAL A 155 -4.77 -5.82 -21.86
N ASP A 156 -5.21 -4.68 -22.37
CA ASP A 156 -5.27 -3.43 -21.61
C ASP A 156 -6.64 -3.26 -20.93
N THR A 157 -7.74 -3.60 -21.62
CA THR A 157 -9.11 -3.46 -21.09
C THR A 157 -9.69 -4.75 -20.53
N TYR A 158 -9.11 -5.91 -20.87
CA TYR A 158 -9.66 -7.24 -20.58
C TYR A 158 -11.04 -7.52 -21.18
N GLU A 159 -11.55 -6.68 -22.09
CA GLU A 159 -12.85 -6.91 -22.70
C GLU A 159 -12.81 -8.10 -23.68
N PRO A 160 -13.83 -8.99 -23.66
CA PRO A 160 -13.92 -10.11 -24.59
C PRO A 160 -14.20 -9.64 -26.02
N ALA A 161 -13.54 -10.25 -26.98
CA ALA A 161 -13.83 -10.07 -28.39
C ALA A 161 -15.26 -10.55 -28.72
N PRO A 162 -15.91 -9.95 -29.74
CA PRO A 162 -17.29 -10.30 -30.09
C PRO A 162 -17.47 -11.75 -30.53
N ASP A 163 -16.44 -12.34 -31.14
CA ASP A 163 -16.49 -13.67 -31.74
C ASP A 163 -15.64 -14.65 -30.92
N GLY A 164 -16.28 -15.73 -30.43
CA GLY A 164 -15.62 -16.87 -29.81
C GLY A 164 -15.47 -18.04 -30.79
N TYR A 165 -14.38 -18.81 -30.67
CA TYR A 165 -14.18 -20.04 -31.42
C TYR A 165 -14.57 -21.25 -30.58
N PRO A 166 -15.45 -22.14 -31.06
CA PRO A 166 -15.81 -23.35 -30.32
C PRO A 166 -14.60 -24.28 -30.22
N ILE A 167 -14.45 -24.87 -29.04
CA ILE A 167 -13.38 -25.82 -28.74
C ILE A 167 -13.95 -27.24 -28.86
N PRO A 168 -13.26 -28.16 -29.56
CA PRO A 168 -13.69 -29.55 -29.63
C PRO A 168 -13.62 -30.21 -28.25
N GLY A 169 -14.75 -30.64 -27.70
CA GLY A 169 -14.82 -31.33 -26.40
C GLY A 169 -15.75 -30.62 -25.43
N VAL A 170 -16.29 -31.40 -24.49
CA VAL A 170 -17.30 -30.95 -23.52
C VAL A 170 -16.66 -30.72 -22.13
N ARG A 171 -15.41 -31.15 -21.95
CA ARG A 171 -14.74 -31.20 -20.64
C ARG A 171 -13.27 -30.77 -20.74
N ALA A 172 -12.86 -29.81 -19.90
CA ALA A 172 -11.50 -29.30 -19.87
C ALA A 172 -10.67 -29.96 -18.75
N ASN A 173 -9.47 -30.44 -19.09
CA ASN A 173 -8.59 -31.21 -18.18
C ASN A 173 -8.23 -30.48 -16.87
N TRP A 174 -8.14 -29.15 -16.89
CA TRP A 174 -7.84 -28.37 -15.70
C TRP A 174 -9.01 -28.37 -14.69
N VAL A 175 -10.26 -28.48 -15.16
CA VAL A 175 -11.44 -28.58 -14.27
C VAL A 175 -11.34 -29.86 -13.45
N ASP A 176 -10.96 -30.95 -14.11
CA ASP A 176 -10.79 -32.26 -13.49
C ASP A 176 -9.65 -32.26 -12.49
N THR A 177 -8.53 -31.64 -12.88
CA THR A 177 -7.33 -31.56 -12.06
C THR A 177 -7.59 -30.73 -10.81
N TYR A 178 -8.14 -29.53 -10.95
CA TYR A 178 -8.35 -28.63 -9.82
C TYR A 178 -9.54 -29.05 -8.96
N GLY A 179 -10.62 -29.56 -9.56
CA GLY A 179 -11.74 -30.16 -8.84
C GLY A 179 -11.28 -31.34 -7.97
N ARG A 180 -10.43 -32.23 -8.52
CA ARG A 180 -9.80 -33.32 -7.75
C ARG A 180 -8.99 -32.80 -6.58
N ASN A 181 -8.12 -31.82 -6.80
CA ASN A 181 -7.29 -31.26 -5.73
C ASN A 181 -8.15 -30.66 -4.60
N VAL A 182 -9.21 -29.93 -4.93
CA VAL A 182 -10.12 -29.36 -3.91
C VAL A 182 -10.85 -30.45 -3.14
N HIS A 183 -11.25 -31.53 -3.83
CA HIS A 183 -11.86 -32.70 -3.20
C HIS A 183 -10.87 -33.41 -2.27
N ASP A 184 -9.70 -33.80 -2.78
CA ASP A 184 -8.70 -34.61 -2.08
C ASP A 184 -8.05 -33.86 -0.91
N PHE A 185 -7.90 -32.54 -1.03
CA PHE A 185 -7.40 -31.70 0.07
C PHE A 185 -8.46 -31.38 1.13
N ASP A 186 -9.74 -31.61 0.84
CA ASP A 186 -10.86 -31.28 1.70
C ASP A 186 -10.83 -29.82 2.21
N LEU A 187 -10.50 -28.89 1.30
CA LEU A 187 -10.25 -27.47 1.61
C LEU A 187 -11.41 -26.86 2.39
N LYS A 188 -11.10 -26.21 3.52
CA LYS A 188 -12.08 -25.55 4.39
C LYS A 188 -12.38 -24.10 3.96
N PRO A 189 -13.48 -23.48 4.46
CA PRO A 189 -13.75 -22.08 4.17
C PRO A 189 -12.57 -21.19 4.58
N GLY A 190 -12.05 -20.39 3.65
CA GLY A 190 -10.90 -19.51 3.88
C GLY A 190 -9.52 -20.17 3.74
N GLU A 191 -9.46 -21.47 3.49
CA GLU A 191 -8.20 -22.19 3.30
C GLU A 191 -7.69 -22.04 1.86
N VAL A 192 -6.49 -21.48 1.70
CA VAL A 192 -5.80 -21.39 0.41
C VAL A 192 -4.63 -22.36 0.39
N ARG A 193 -4.58 -23.18 -0.67
CA ARG A 193 -3.55 -24.20 -0.86
C ARG A 193 -3.05 -24.21 -2.30
N PHE A 194 -1.80 -24.57 -2.51
CA PHE A 194 -1.27 -24.85 -3.83
C PHE A 194 -1.61 -26.29 -4.25
N ALA A 195 -2.01 -26.46 -5.50
CA ALA A 195 -2.15 -27.77 -6.13
C ALA A 195 -0.81 -28.27 -6.67
N GLU A 196 -0.84 -29.53 -7.13
CA GLU A 196 0.24 -30.12 -7.89
C GLU A 196 0.57 -29.28 -9.14
N VAL A 197 1.85 -29.23 -9.48
CA VAL A 197 2.40 -28.53 -10.63
C VAL A 197 1.75 -29.09 -11.88
N ASP A 198 1.04 -28.24 -12.60
CA ASP A 198 0.23 -28.63 -13.74
C ASP A 198 0.98 -28.40 -15.06
N LEU A 199 0.71 -29.23 -16.08
CA LEU A 199 1.27 -29.06 -17.42
C LEU A 199 0.18 -28.57 -18.36
N TRP A 200 0.33 -27.35 -18.86
CA TRP A 200 -0.59 -26.78 -19.83
C TRP A 200 -0.05 -27.02 -21.25
N ASN A 201 -0.66 -27.98 -21.97
CA ASN A 201 -0.19 -28.51 -23.26
C ASN A 201 -1.08 -28.14 -24.48
N TRP A 202 -2.24 -27.52 -24.25
CA TRP A 202 -3.31 -27.43 -25.25
C TRP A 202 -3.43 -26.09 -26.00
N LEU A 203 -2.53 -25.15 -25.68
CA LEU A 203 -2.60 -23.79 -26.20
C LEU A 203 -1.76 -23.66 -27.46
N ALA A 204 -2.31 -24.15 -28.58
CA ALA A 204 -1.72 -23.94 -29.89
C ALA A 204 -1.65 -22.42 -30.17
N PRO A 205 -0.44 -21.81 -30.34
CA PRO A 205 0.89 -22.39 -30.52
C PRO A 205 1.90 -21.67 -29.60
N GLY A 206 1.69 -21.77 -28.30
CA GLY A 206 2.73 -21.49 -27.31
C GLY A 206 3.46 -22.77 -26.94
N PRO A 207 4.73 -22.70 -26.50
CA PRO A 207 5.41 -23.85 -25.89
C PRO A 207 4.68 -24.24 -24.60
N SER A 208 4.53 -25.55 -24.39
CA SER A 208 3.95 -26.09 -23.15
C SER A 208 4.75 -25.63 -21.93
N ALA A 209 4.05 -25.41 -20.82
CA ALA A 209 4.68 -24.94 -19.59
C ALA A 209 4.10 -25.57 -18.34
N LEU A 210 4.95 -25.61 -17.32
CA LEU A 210 4.57 -25.96 -15.97
C LEU A 210 4.01 -24.73 -15.26
N PHE A 211 2.88 -24.90 -14.58
CA PHE A 211 2.24 -23.89 -13.75
C PHE A 211 2.07 -24.38 -12.32
N VAL A 212 2.09 -23.44 -11.37
CA VAL A 212 1.73 -23.72 -9.98
C VAL A 212 0.40 -23.03 -9.64
N PRO A 213 -0.72 -23.77 -9.48
CA PRO A 213 -2.01 -23.18 -9.13
C PRO A 213 -2.12 -22.98 -7.60
N ALA A 214 -2.40 -21.76 -7.15
CA ALA A 214 -3.00 -21.50 -5.83
C ALA A 214 -4.52 -21.62 -5.97
N MET A 215 -5.18 -22.27 -5.03
CA MET A 215 -6.63 -22.50 -5.09
C MET A 215 -7.32 -22.36 -3.74
N VAL A 216 -8.61 -22.05 -3.82
CA VAL A 216 -9.53 -21.92 -2.70
C VAL A 216 -10.88 -22.54 -3.07
N ALA A 217 -11.53 -23.17 -2.09
CA ALA A 217 -12.92 -23.62 -2.24
C ALA A 217 -13.89 -22.47 -1.93
N LEU A 218 -14.93 -22.35 -2.75
CA LEU A 218 -15.98 -21.36 -2.60
C LEU A 218 -17.25 -22.04 -2.08
N TYR A 219 -17.89 -21.38 -1.11
CA TYR A 219 -18.99 -21.93 -0.34
C TYR A 219 -20.28 -21.16 -0.58
N GLN A 220 -21.39 -21.89 -0.68
CA GLN A 220 -22.74 -21.35 -0.66
C GLN A 220 -23.58 -22.21 0.31
N ALA A 221 -24.21 -21.57 1.29
CA ALA A 221 -24.98 -22.26 2.34
C ALA A 221 -24.24 -23.45 2.97
N ASP A 222 -22.97 -23.23 3.37
CA ASP A 222 -22.06 -24.21 3.99
C ASP A 222 -21.69 -25.44 3.13
N ARG A 223 -22.02 -25.43 1.83
CA ARG A 223 -21.60 -26.46 0.86
C ARG A 223 -20.51 -25.92 -0.07
N ARG A 224 -19.53 -26.75 -0.45
CA ARG A 224 -18.58 -26.39 -1.51
C ARG A 224 -19.33 -26.45 -2.83
N VAL A 225 -19.48 -25.30 -3.48
CA VAL A 225 -20.20 -25.21 -4.76
C VAL A 225 -19.29 -24.85 -5.93
N ALA A 226 -18.15 -24.24 -5.64
CA ALA A 226 -17.20 -23.82 -6.66
C ALA A 226 -15.77 -23.86 -6.15
N PHE A 227 -14.80 -23.75 -7.06
CA PHE A 227 -13.41 -23.49 -6.72
C PHE A 227 -12.88 -22.34 -7.55
N TRP A 228 -11.90 -21.63 -6.99
CA TRP A 228 -11.21 -20.54 -7.65
C TRP A 228 -9.71 -20.73 -7.53
N ALA A 229 -9.01 -20.66 -8.66
CA ALA A 229 -7.58 -20.85 -8.79
C ALA A 229 -6.93 -19.73 -9.58
N VAL A 230 -5.72 -19.35 -9.17
CA VAL A 230 -4.81 -18.51 -9.95
C VAL A 230 -3.47 -19.22 -10.04
N GLY A 231 -2.75 -19.08 -11.16
CA GLY A 231 -1.50 -19.81 -11.36
C GLY A 231 -0.46 -19.03 -12.13
N PHE A 232 0.81 -19.27 -11.80
CA PHE A 232 1.97 -18.68 -12.48
C PHE A 232 2.78 -19.76 -13.18
N GLU A 233 3.28 -19.45 -14.39
CA GLU A 233 4.25 -20.27 -15.09
C GLU A 233 5.56 -20.36 -14.29
N LEU A 234 6.13 -21.55 -14.17
CA LEU A 234 7.31 -21.83 -13.35
C LEU A 234 8.65 -21.61 -14.07
N ALA A 235 8.65 -21.21 -15.35
CA ALA A 235 9.87 -20.99 -16.13
C ALA A 235 10.84 -19.96 -15.50
N PHE A 236 10.32 -19.02 -14.71
CA PHE A 236 11.14 -18.07 -13.97
C PHE A 236 12.04 -18.76 -12.93
N LEU A 237 11.68 -19.95 -12.42
CA LEU A 237 12.49 -20.68 -11.45
C LEU A 237 13.81 -21.12 -12.06
N SER A 238 13.80 -21.74 -13.23
CA SER A 238 15.04 -22.13 -13.91
C SER A 238 15.92 -20.91 -14.21
N SER A 239 15.31 -19.81 -14.68
CA SER A 239 16.03 -18.53 -14.91
C SER A 239 16.63 -17.98 -13.61
N HIS A 240 15.90 -18.09 -12.51
CA HIS A 240 16.36 -17.65 -11.20
C HIS A 240 17.51 -18.51 -10.67
N LEU A 241 17.37 -19.83 -10.70
CA LEU A 241 18.42 -20.77 -10.28
C LEU A 241 19.69 -20.60 -11.13
N ALA A 242 19.54 -20.35 -12.44
CA ALA A 242 20.66 -20.08 -13.35
C ALA A 242 21.37 -18.76 -13.04
N SER A 243 20.65 -17.77 -12.50
CA SER A 243 21.22 -16.47 -12.10
C SER A 243 21.98 -16.53 -10.76
N MET A 244 21.86 -17.62 -10.00
CA MET A 244 22.55 -17.77 -8.73
C MET A 244 24.03 -18.04 -8.95
N ASP A 245 24.90 -17.40 -8.15
CA ASP A 245 26.30 -17.78 -8.06
C ASP A 245 26.44 -19.06 -7.23
N LEU A 246 26.27 -20.20 -7.91
CA LEU A 246 26.24 -21.52 -7.30
C LEU A 246 27.62 -22.02 -6.85
N GLN A 247 28.67 -21.19 -6.78
CA GLN A 247 30.01 -21.58 -6.33
C GLN A 247 30.56 -22.84 -7.03
N GLY A 248 30.26 -23.00 -8.33
CA GLY A 248 30.64 -24.16 -9.13
C GLY A 248 29.81 -25.43 -8.91
N GLY A 249 28.73 -25.36 -8.11
CA GLY A 249 27.71 -26.38 -8.02
C GLY A 249 26.54 -26.17 -9.00
N PHE A 250 25.55 -27.03 -8.87
CA PHE A 250 24.41 -27.19 -9.77
C PHE A 250 23.16 -27.47 -8.94
N VAL A 251 22.01 -26.85 -9.23
CA VAL A 251 20.77 -27.08 -8.47
C VAL A 251 19.59 -27.40 -9.38
N PHE A 252 18.74 -28.33 -8.95
CA PHE A 252 17.47 -28.62 -9.59
C PHE A 252 16.37 -28.88 -8.55
N LEU A 253 15.12 -28.66 -8.95
CA LEU A 253 13.93 -28.81 -8.11
C LEU A 253 13.02 -29.90 -8.67
N VAL A 254 12.45 -30.71 -7.79
CA VAL A 254 11.56 -31.82 -8.10
C VAL A 254 10.29 -31.69 -7.28
N GLU A 255 9.12 -31.90 -7.88
CA GLU A 255 7.87 -31.97 -7.14
C GLU A 255 7.84 -33.19 -6.23
N ASN A 256 7.55 -32.97 -4.95
CA ASN A 256 7.68 -33.99 -3.91
C ASN A 256 6.68 -35.16 -4.11
N SER A 257 5.43 -34.87 -4.47
CA SER A 257 4.39 -35.89 -4.61
C SER A 257 4.58 -36.76 -5.85
N THR A 258 4.88 -36.13 -6.99
CA THR A 258 4.90 -36.78 -8.31
C THR A 258 6.29 -37.21 -8.79
N GLY A 259 7.35 -36.60 -8.25
CA GLY A 259 8.73 -36.82 -8.68
C GLY A 259 9.09 -36.18 -10.03
N PHE A 260 8.29 -35.23 -10.53
CA PHE A 260 8.58 -34.52 -11.78
C PHE A 260 9.58 -33.39 -11.58
N LEU A 261 10.46 -33.17 -12.56
CA LEU A 261 11.41 -32.07 -12.60
C LEU A 261 10.66 -30.75 -12.82
N VAL A 262 10.86 -29.78 -11.93
CA VAL A 262 10.17 -28.48 -11.94
C VAL A 262 11.08 -27.37 -12.47
N ALA A 263 12.35 -27.37 -12.06
CA ALA A 263 13.31 -26.34 -12.45
C ALA A 263 14.76 -26.85 -12.39
N SER A 264 15.65 -26.19 -13.11
CA SER A 264 17.09 -26.49 -13.15
C SER A 264 17.89 -25.20 -13.31
N SER A 265 19.07 -25.13 -12.69
CA SER A 265 20.01 -24.02 -12.87
C SER A 265 20.73 -24.04 -14.21
N ASP A 266 20.71 -25.14 -14.95
CA ASP A 266 21.19 -25.17 -16.33
C ASP A 266 20.02 -24.84 -17.28
N PRO A 267 20.10 -23.71 -18.01
CA PRO A 267 19.05 -23.29 -18.92
C PRO A 267 18.84 -24.23 -20.11
N ASN A 268 19.77 -25.16 -20.37
CA ASN A 268 19.64 -26.15 -21.44
C ASN A 268 18.84 -27.40 -21.00
N VAL A 269 18.48 -27.50 -19.71
CA VAL A 269 17.66 -28.59 -19.20
C VAL A 269 16.20 -28.26 -19.39
N SER A 270 15.53 -29.04 -20.24
CA SER A 270 14.09 -28.96 -20.36
C SER A 270 13.39 -29.72 -19.23
N VAL A 271 12.34 -29.10 -18.69
CA VAL A 271 11.43 -29.69 -17.69
C VAL A 271 10.17 -30.28 -18.32
N VAL A 272 10.00 -30.03 -19.63
CA VAL A 272 8.93 -30.58 -20.48
C VAL A 272 9.58 -31.25 -21.70
N SER A 273 9.12 -32.43 -22.07
CA SER A 273 9.56 -33.12 -23.30
C SER A 273 8.46 -33.04 -24.35
N ASP A 274 8.80 -32.60 -25.56
CA ASP A 274 7.88 -32.54 -26.71
C ASP A 274 8.09 -33.73 -27.67
N GLU A 275 8.47 -34.88 -27.15
CA GLU A 275 8.67 -36.07 -27.98
C GLU A 275 7.32 -36.51 -28.58
N SER A 276 7.32 -36.92 -29.86
CA SER A 276 6.14 -37.46 -30.53
C SER A 276 4.93 -36.51 -30.66
N ASN A 277 5.14 -35.18 -30.67
CA ASN A 277 4.10 -34.13 -30.69
C ASN A 277 3.17 -34.12 -29.45
N VAL A 278 3.59 -34.72 -28.34
CA VAL A 278 2.87 -34.68 -27.07
C VAL A 278 3.82 -34.12 -26.01
N SER A 279 3.43 -33.00 -25.40
CA SER A 279 4.19 -32.43 -24.29
C SER A 279 3.93 -33.22 -23.01
N GLU A 280 4.99 -33.68 -22.37
CA GLU A 280 4.95 -34.44 -21.12
C GLU A 280 5.90 -33.85 -20.06
N LYS A 281 5.57 -34.04 -18.78
CA LYS A 281 6.43 -33.64 -17.66
C LYS A 281 7.63 -34.58 -17.57
N VAL A 282 8.83 -34.04 -17.40
CA VAL A 282 10.07 -34.84 -17.39
C VAL A 282 10.38 -35.32 -15.97
N LYS A 283 10.68 -36.60 -15.77
CA LYS A 283 11.26 -37.08 -14.51
C LYS A 283 12.77 -36.86 -14.50
N PRO A 284 13.39 -36.60 -13.34
CA PRO A 284 14.84 -36.41 -13.25
C PRO A 284 15.69 -37.55 -13.87
N ILE A 285 15.24 -38.81 -13.76
CA ILE A 285 15.92 -39.97 -14.36
C ILE A 285 15.91 -39.96 -15.90
N ASP A 286 14.94 -39.27 -16.49
CA ASP A 286 14.76 -39.13 -17.95
C ASP A 286 15.27 -37.76 -18.46
N SER A 287 15.79 -36.91 -17.58
CA SER A 287 16.30 -35.56 -17.92
C SER A 287 17.38 -35.61 -18.99
N THR A 288 17.50 -34.59 -19.84
CA THR A 288 18.61 -34.50 -20.81
C THR A 288 19.97 -34.30 -20.14
N SER A 289 20.02 -33.73 -18.93
CA SER A 289 21.24 -33.54 -18.15
C SER A 289 21.76 -34.85 -17.57
N ARG A 290 23.00 -35.20 -17.93
CA ARG A 290 23.71 -36.35 -17.35
C ARG A 290 23.82 -36.26 -15.82
N LEU A 291 24.03 -35.05 -15.30
CA LEU A 291 24.15 -34.80 -13.87
C LEU A 291 22.83 -35.03 -13.14
N ILE A 292 21.70 -34.53 -13.66
CA ILE A 292 20.38 -34.77 -13.07
C ILE A 292 20.05 -36.26 -13.10
N ARG A 293 20.26 -36.94 -14.25
CA ARG A 293 20.00 -38.39 -14.34
C ARG A 293 20.86 -39.19 -13.37
N GLY A 294 22.15 -38.91 -13.30
CA GLY A 294 23.08 -39.57 -12.38
C GLY A 294 22.71 -39.33 -10.92
N ALA A 295 22.37 -38.09 -10.56
CA ALA A 295 21.88 -37.74 -9.23
C ALA A 295 20.58 -38.47 -8.91
N ALA A 296 19.63 -38.56 -9.84
CA ALA A 296 18.35 -39.25 -9.66
C ALA A 296 18.53 -40.75 -9.41
N VAL A 297 19.38 -41.43 -10.20
CA VAL A 297 19.71 -42.85 -10.00
C VAL A 297 20.32 -43.09 -8.62
N HIS A 298 21.10 -42.16 -8.11
CA HIS A 298 21.76 -42.29 -6.81
C HIS A 298 20.85 -41.95 -5.63
N LEU A 299 20.09 -40.85 -5.73
CA LEU A 299 19.31 -40.29 -4.63
C LEU A 299 17.92 -40.92 -4.51
N ALA A 300 17.27 -41.20 -5.64
CA ALA A 300 15.90 -41.71 -5.69
C ALA A 300 15.76 -42.79 -6.80
N PRO A 301 16.46 -43.93 -6.70
CA PRO A 301 16.46 -44.98 -7.73
C PRO A 301 15.07 -45.58 -7.99
N THR A 302 14.18 -45.55 -6.99
CA THR A 302 12.78 -46.00 -7.10
C THR A 302 11.83 -44.90 -7.58
N GLY A 303 12.32 -43.67 -7.78
CA GLY A 303 11.51 -42.49 -8.06
C GLY A 303 10.84 -41.88 -6.83
N GLU A 304 11.12 -42.37 -5.62
CA GLU A 304 10.54 -41.88 -4.37
C GLU A 304 11.33 -40.70 -3.80
N TRP A 305 10.95 -39.48 -4.20
CA TRP A 305 11.60 -38.25 -3.73
C TRP A 305 11.19 -37.83 -2.31
N GLN A 306 10.08 -38.37 -1.79
CA GLN A 306 9.49 -38.02 -0.49
C GLN A 306 10.38 -38.33 0.73
N VAL A 307 11.33 -39.25 0.57
CA VAL A 307 12.25 -39.69 1.63
C VAL A 307 13.41 -38.72 1.82
N LEU A 308 13.68 -37.87 0.82
CA LEU A 308 14.85 -36.99 0.77
C LEU A 308 14.57 -35.63 1.43
N LYS A 309 14.57 -35.59 2.77
CA LYS A 309 14.44 -34.36 3.55
C LYS A 309 15.76 -33.98 4.20
N ASN A 310 16.33 -32.84 3.80
CA ASN A 310 17.53 -32.25 4.43
C ASN A 310 18.72 -33.24 4.56
N ALA A 311 18.96 -34.03 3.51
CA ALA A 311 20.02 -35.04 3.48
C ALA A 311 21.26 -34.53 2.76
N LEU A 312 22.45 -34.86 3.27
CA LEU A 312 23.72 -34.70 2.57
C LEU A 312 24.20 -36.09 2.15
N VAL A 313 24.32 -36.33 0.84
CA VAL A 313 24.67 -37.63 0.27
C VAL A 313 25.91 -37.48 -0.60
N GLU A 314 26.89 -38.37 -0.44
CA GLU A 314 28.02 -38.48 -1.36
C GLU A 314 27.67 -39.47 -2.46
N GLY A 315 28.04 -39.16 -3.71
CA GLY A 315 27.82 -40.05 -4.84
C GLY A 315 28.68 -39.71 -6.04
N GLU A 316 28.89 -40.69 -6.90
CA GLU A 316 29.68 -40.55 -8.12
C GLU A 316 28.76 -40.40 -9.33
N VAL A 317 29.01 -39.40 -10.16
CA VAL A 317 28.33 -39.22 -11.45
C VAL A 317 29.39 -39.01 -12.52
N ASP A 318 29.39 -39.86 -13.55
CA ASP A 318 30.37 -39.85 -14.66
C ASP A 318 31.84 -39.77 -14.18
N ALA A 319 32.21 -40.59 -13.19
CA ALA A 319 33.56 -40.64 -12.60
C ALA A 319 34.01 -39.35 -11.88
N ILE A 320 33.08 -38.49 -11.50
CA ILE A 320 33.31 -37.32 -10.65
C ILE A 320 32.53 -37.53 -9.34
N ASP A 321 33.23 -37.41 -8.22
CA ASP A 321 32.60 -37.43 -6.89
C ASP A 321 31.85 -36.11 -6.63
N TYR A 322 30.60 -36.21 -6.19
CA TYR A 322 29.75 -35.09 -5.80
C TYR A 322 29.26 -35.22 -4.36
N PHE A 323 29.02 -34.07 -3.74
CA PHE A 323 28.13 -33.93 -2.61
C PHE A 323 26.77 -33.43 -3.11
N PHE A 324 25.72 -34.13 -2.69
CA PHE A 324 24.32 -33.76 -2.95
C PHE A 324 23.69 -33.28 -1.65
N GLN A 325 23.41 -31.98 -1.57
CA GLN A 325 22.60 -31.40 -0.51
C GLN A 325 21.14 -31.38 -0.96
N CYS A 326 20.33 -32.27 -0.41
CA CYS A 326 18.88 -32.28 -0.58
C CYS A 326 18.22 -31.36 0.45
N PHE A 327 17.15 -30.68 0.07
CA PHE A 327 16.34 -29.85 0.95
C PHE A 327 14.87 -29.91 0.54
N LEU A 328 13.96 -29.67 1.49
CA LEU A 328 12.53 -29.65 1.22
C LEU A 328 11.99 -28.23 1.44
N PHE A 329 11.37 -27.68 0.42
CA PHE A 329 10.58 -26.44 0.47
C PHE A 329 9.11 -26.81 0.68
N GLU A 330 8.48 -26.29 1.73
CA GLU A 330 7.06 -26.50 2.04
C GLU A 330 6.36 -25.15 2.25
N LYS A 331 5.36 -24.83 1.42
CA LYS A 331 4.57 -23.59 1.56
C LYS A 331 3.14 -23.81 1.11
N ASN A 332 2.17 -23.63 2.01
CA ASN A 332 0.74 -23.73 1.70
C ASN A 332 0.40 -24.98 0.86
N GLY A 333 1.01 -26.13 1.16
CA GLY A 333 0.81 -27.38 0.43
C GLY A 333 1.72 -27.62 -0.79
N LEU A 334 2.41 -26.60 -1.32
CA LEU A 334 3.43 -26.76 -2.34
C LEU A 334 4.69 -27.35 -1.72
N ASN A 335 5.06 -28.55 -2.17
CA ASN A 335 6.19 -29.29 -1.64
C ASN A 335 7.19 -29.58 -2.76
N LEU A 336 8.37 -28.95 -2.70
CA LEU A 336 9.44 -29.13 -3.69
C LEU A 336 10.71 -29.67 -3.01
N VAL A 337 11.26 -30.74 -3.55
CA VAL A 337 12.57 -31.27 -3.16
C VAL A 337 13.62 -30.61 -4.04
N GLY A 338 14.52 -29.85 -3.42
CA GLY A 338 15.67 -29.30 -4.11
C GLY A 338 16.91 -30.16 -3.90
N VAL A 339 17.70 -30.31 -4.96
CA VAL A 339 19.00 -31.01 -4.92
C VAL A 339 20.06 -30.07 -5.41
N TYR A 340 21.00 -29.73 -4.53
CA TYR A 340 22.20 -29.00 -4.89
C TYR A 340 23.39 -29.97 -4.96
N ALA A 341 23.91 -30.20 -6.17
CA ALA A 341 25.04 -31.05 -6.46
C ALA A 341 26.30 -30.20 -6.63
N VAL A 342 27.37 -30.54 -5.91
CA VAL A 342 28.65 -29.84 -6.03
C VAL A 342 29.81 -30.83 -6.07
N PRO A 343 30.77 -30.71 -7.01
CA PRO A 343 31.91 -31.59 -7.06
C PRO A 343 32.71 -31.56 -5.75
N THR A 344 33.10 -32.74 -5.28
CA THR A 344 33.92 -32.92 -4.06
C THR A 344 35.24 -32.15 -4.16
N SER A 345 35.81 -32.00 -5.37
CA SER A 345 37.02 -31.20 -5.61
C SER A 345 36.86 -29.71 -5.31
N ILE A 346 35.66 -29.15 -5.42
CA ILE A 346 35.38 -27.73 -5.14
C ILE A 346 35.28 -27.50 -3.63
N ILE A 347 34.55 -28.38 -2.91
CA ILE A 347 34.47 -28.33 -1.44
C ILE A 347 35.84 -28.60 -0.80
N LEU A 348 36.59 -29.56 -1.34
CA LEU A 348 37.93 -29.88 -0.85
C LEU A 348 38.99 -28.86 -1.29
N GLY A 349 38.75 -28.09 -2.35
CA GLY A 349 39.58 -26.98 -2.81
C GLY A 349 39.70 -25.85 -1.77
N ASP A 350 38.61 -25.57 -1.04
CA ASP A 350 38.59 -24.58 0.05
C ASP A 350 39.26 -25.09 1.35
N THR A 351 39.41 -26.41 1.51
CA THR A 351 40.18 -26.99 2.63
C THR A 351 41.66 -27.26 2.29
N ALA A 352 42.03 -27.15 1.01
CA ALA A 352 43.40 -27.33 0.52
C ALA A 352 44.31 -26.09 0.69
N ALA A 353 43.80 -24.97 1.20
CA ALA A 353 44.61 -23.87 1.74
C ALA A 353 45.01 -24.07 3.21
N ASN A 354 44.47 -25.08 3.92
CA ASN A 354 44.69 -25.28 5.35
C ASN A 354 44.95 -26.74 5.80
N ALA A 355 45.57 -27.57 4.96
CA ALA A 355 46.05 -28.89 5.41
C ALA A 355 47.17 -29.49 4.54
N ARG A 356 48.32 -28.81 4.44
CA ARG A 356 49.60 -29.53 4.26
C ARG A 356 50.18 -29.80 5.64
N ILE A 357 50.09 -31.04 6.12
CA ILE A 357 51.10 -31.79 6.89
C ILE A 357 50.44 -33.08 7.42
N GLY A 358 50.95 -34.23 6.96
CA GLY A 358 50.69 -35.57 7.52
C GLY A 358 49.96 -36.48 6.54
N SER A 359 50.41 -37.67 6.16
CA SER A 359 51.42 -38.52 6.80
C SER A 359 51.77 -39.66 5.85
N ILE A 360 53.08 -39.78 5.57
CA ILE A 360 53.74 -40.89 4.87
C ILE A 360 54.04 -42.08 5.83
N VAL A 361 53.49 -42.12 7.05
CA VAL A 361 54.06 -42.94 8.15
C VAL A 361 53.24 -44.19 8.51
N ASN A 362 52.47 -44.78 7.59
CA ASN A 362 51.37 -45.69 7.97
C ASN A 362 51.61 -47.22 7.90
N PHE A 363 52.84 -47.74 8.03
CA PHE A 363 52.96 -49.23 8.08
C PHE A 363 53.84 -49.83 9.18
N THR A 364 54.47 -49.03 10.06
CA THR A 364 55.27 -49.58 11.19
C THR A 364 54.75 -49.18 12.56
N VAL A 365 53.73 -48.30 12.63
CA VAL A 365 53.23 -47.67 13.88
C VAL A 365 52.22 -48.53 14.66
N THR A 366 51.72 -49.62 14.09
CA THR A 366 50.60 -50.40 14.66
C THR A 366 50.91 -51.03 16.02
N ILE A 367 52.18 -51.31 16.33
CA ILE A 367 52.56 -51.94 17.63
C ILE A 367 52.88 -50.89 18.72
N VAL A 368 53.27 -49.67 18.34
CA VAL A 368 53.50 -48.53 19.28
C VAL A 368 52.21 -47.73 19.55
N MET A 369 51.21 -47.84 18.67
CA MET A 369 49.90 -47.16 18.79
C MET A 369 49.18 -47.41 20.10
N VAL A 370 49.26 -48.60 20.69
CA VAL A 370 48.44 -48.92 21.87
C VAL A 370 48.85 -48.08 23.10
N ALA A 371 50.13 -47.77 23.26
CA ALA A 371 50.61 -46.89 24.33
C ALA A 371 50.39 -45.39 24.01
N CYS A 372 50.50 -44.98 22.74
CA CYS A 372 50.29 -43.59 22.32
C CYS A 372 48.81 -43.19 22.24
N MET A 373 47.89 -44.13 21.99
CA MET A 373 46.44 -43.87 21.93
C MET A 373 45.91 -43.24 23.20
N PHE A 374 46.48 -43.57 24.36
CA PHE A 374 46.08 -43.00 25.65
C PHE A 374 46.48 -41.53 25.79
N VAL A 375 47.67 -41.14 25.31
CA VAL A 375 48.16 -39.74 25.31
C VAL A 375 47.47 -38.92 24.21
N VAL A 376 47.20 -39.52 23.04
CA VAL A 376 46.46 -38.90 21.93
C VAL A 376 44.99 -38.69 22.28
N PHE A 377 44.37 -39.57 23.08
CA PHE A 377 43.01 -39.37 23.58
C PHE A 377 42.92 -38.11 24.46
N LEU A 378 43.89 -37.92 25.37
CA LEU A 378 43.98 -36.71 26.20
C LEU A 378 44.26 -35.44 25.37
N TYR A 379 45.11 -35.53 24.34
CA TYR A 379 45.36 -34.43 23.41
C TYR A 379 44.17 -34.13 22.49
N ARG A 380 43.41 -35.14 22.04
CA ARG A 380 42.16 -34.98 21.27
C ARG A 380 41.05 -34.37 22.11
N LEU A 381 40.93 -34.72 23.38
CA LEU A 381 40.02 -34.06 24.32
C LEU A 381 40.41 -32.59 24.54
N TRP A 382 41.70 -32.29 24.63
CA TRP A 382 42.20 -30.92 24.70
C TRP A 382 41.94 -30.13 23.40
N LYS A 383 42.19 -30.73 22.23
CA LYS A 383 41.94 -30.15 20.90
C LYS A 383 40.45 -29.97 20.64
N LEU A 384 39.59 -30.91 21.04
CA LEU A 384 38.13 -30.76 20.96
C LEU A 384 37.63 -29.67 21.90
N ARG A 385 38.16 -29.57 23.13
CA ARG A 385 37.90 -28.41 24.01
C ARG A 385 38.41 -27.11 23.41
N HIS A 386 39.54 -27.11 22.71
CA HIS A 386 40.08 -25.92 22.08
C HIS A 386 39.27 -25.49 20.86
N CYS A 387 38.87 -26.43 20.00
CA CYS A 387 37.98 -26.20 18.86
C CYS A 387 36.56 -25.82 19.30
N ALA A 388 36.03 -26.42 20.37
CA ALA A 388 34.76 -26.01 20.96
C ALA A 388 34.86 -24.61 21.57
N ARG A 389 35.99 -24.25 22.20
CA ARG A 389 36.25 -22.87 22.65
C ARG A 389 36.41 -21.89 21.48
N LEU A 390 37.01 -22.31 20.37
CA LEU A 390 37.15 -21.49 19.16
C LEU A 390 35.81 -21.31 18.44
N ARG A 391 34.99 -22.36 18.30
CA ARG A 391 33.61 -22.27 17.77
C ARG A 391 32.70 -21.49 18.70
N LYS A 392 32.85 -21.64 20.02
CA LYS A 392 32.13 -20.80 21.00
C LYS A 392 32.57 -19.34 20.92
N ARG A 393 33.84 -19.06 20.64
CA ARG A 393 34.33 -17.70 20.39
C ARG A 393 33.87 -17.15 19.03
N ALA A 394 33.81 -17.97 17.99
CA ALA A 394 33.31 -17.57 16.66
C ALA A 394 31.79 -17.33 16.67
N SER A 395 31.02 -18.19 17.30
CA SER A 395 29.57 -18.00 17.50
C SER A 395 29.30 -16.84 18.46
N ALA A 396 30.07 -16.66 19.54
CA ALA A 396 29.95 -15.46 20.37
C ALA A 396 30.34 -14.19 19.60
N HIS A 397 31.26 -14.30 18.63
CA HIS A 397 31.62 -13.21 17.75
C HIS A 397 30.47 -12.88 16.80
N GLU A 398 29.91 -13.86 16.07
CA GLU A 398 28.74 -13.68 15.18
C GLU A 398 27.50 -13.18 15.91
N VAL A 399 27.21 -13.73 17.10
CA VAL A 399 26.12 -13.23 17.95
C VAL A 399 26.41 -11.79 18.37
N GLY A 400 27.67 -11.47 18.72
CA GLY A 400 28.09 -10.08 18.97
C GLY A 400 27.91 -9.17 17.75
N GLN A 401 28.20 -9.66 16.54
CA GLN A 401 27.98 -8.92 15.30
C GLN A 401 26.50 -8.64 15.04
N LEU A 402 25.64 -9.65 15.23
CA LEU A 402 24.19 -9.53 15.11
C LEU A 402 23.61 -8.58 16.15
N VAL A 403 24.06 -8.68 17.41
CA VAL A 403 23.62 -7.78 18.49
C VAL A 403 24.09 -6.36 18.21
N LEU A 404 25.32 -6.16 17.74
CA LEU A 404 25.84 -4.84 17.34
C LEU A 404 25.05 -4.25 16.18
N ALA A 405 24.82 -5.03 15.11
CA ALA A 405 24.06 -4.59 13.94
C ALA A 405 22.59 -4.30 14.30
N ALA A 406 21.95 -5.13 15.12
CA ALA A 406 20.60 -4.89 15.61
C ALA A 406 20.53 -3.66 16.51
N SER A 407 21.53 -3.43 17.38
CA SER A 407 21.60 -2.25 18.24
C SER A 407 21.82 -0.98 17.43
N ILE A 408 22.70 -1.01 16.42
CA ILE A 408 22.90 0.12 15.51
C ILE A 408 21.65 0.35 14.66
N ALA A 409 21.02 -0.71 14.14
CA ALA A 409 19.77 -0.60 13.39
C ALA A 409 18.65 0.01 14.23
N ASP A 410 18.52 -0.39 15.50
CA ASP A 410 17.60 0.22 16.47
C ASP A 410 17.86 1.71 16.65
N LYS A 411 19.13 2.13 16.81
CA LYS A 411 19.48 3.56 16.89
C LYS A 411 19.24 4.31 15.58
N LEU A 412 19.51 3.69 14.44
CA LEU A 412 19.27 4.27 13.12
C LEU A 412 17.79 4.46 12.81
N VAL A 413 16.95 3.48 13.16
CA VAL A 413 15.47 3.58 13.08
C VAL A 413 14.97 4.74 13.93
N ASN A 414 15.65 5.00 15.04
CA ASN A 414 15.36 6.12 15.93
C ASN A 414 16.12 7.41 15.58
N TYR A 415 16.80 7.50 14.43
CA TYR A 415 17.62 8.66 14.02
C TYR A 415 18.71 9.10 15.02
N ASP A 416 19.06 8.26 16.00
CA ASP A 416 20.10 8.54 16.98
C ASP A 416 21.48 8.17 16.42
N LEU A 417 21.93 9.00 15.47
CA LEU A 417 23.22 8.79 14.78
C LEU A 417 24.39 8.87 15.77
N HIS A 418 24.27 9.66 16.83
CA HIS A 418 25.31 9.80 17.85
C HIS A 418 25.43 8.53 18.70
N ALA A 419 24.35 8.01 19.27
CA ALA A 419 24.41 6.76 20.02
C ALA A 419 24.77 5.58 19.12
N ALA A 420 24.30 5.55 17.86
CA ALA A 420 24.74 4.54 16.90
C ALA A 420 26.26 4.59 16.70
N GLN A 421 26.83 5.80 16.59
CA GLN A 421 28.26 6.00 16.42
C GLN A 421 29.05 5.74 17.71
N ASP A 422 28.50 6.02 18.88
CA ASP A 422 29.12 5.73 20.17
C ASP A 422 29.10 4.23 20.46
N ILE A 423 27.99 3.53 20.21
CA ILE A 423 27.92 2.05 20.23
C ILE A 423 28.97 1.47 19.27
N LEU A 424 29.07 2.02 18.06
CA LEU A 424 30.05 1.58 17.08
C LEU A 424 31.50 1.82 17.54
N LYS A 425 31.78 2.92 18.25
CA LYS A 425 33.11 3.25 18.81
C LYS A 425 33.46 2.42 20.04
N GLU A 426 32.49 2.19 20.93
CA GLU A 426 32.68 1.42 22.17
C GLU A 426 32.90 -0.07 21.88
N GLU A 427 32.19 -0.61 20.89
CA GLU A 427 32.30 -2.01 20.45
C GLU A 427 33.46 -2.25 19.46
N CYS A 428 34.26 -1.21 19.17
CA CYS A 428 35.24 -1.16 18.07
C CYS A 428 36.50 -2.04 18.24
N LEU A 429 36.51 -3.00 19.18
CA LEU A 429 37.70 -3.83 19.43
C LEU A 429 37.76 -5.18 18.69
N ALA A 430 36.79 -5.57 17.85
CA ALA A 430 36.90 -6.89 17.20
C ALA A 430 36.18 -7.18 15.86
N VAL A 431 35.42 -6.28 15.22
CA VAL A 431 34.38 -6.72 14.26
C VAL A 431 34.55 -6.17 12.82
N GLY A 432 34.44 -7.03 11.81
CA GLY A 432 34.56 -6.68 10.37
C GLY A 432 33.42 -5.81 9.79
N LEU A 433 32.27 -5.74 10.46
CA LEU A 433 31.13 -4.87 10.10
C LEU A 433 31.31 -3.40 10.49
N ALA A 434 32.33 -3.07 11.30
CA ALA A 434 32.46 -1.72 11.84
C ALA A 434 32.66 -0.66 10.76
N GLN A 435 33.44 -0.97 9.72
CA GLN A 435 33.76 -0.03 8.66
C GLN A 435 32.58 0.23 7.69
N PRO A 436 31.83 -0.78 7.21
CA PRO A 436 30.59 -0.56 6.47
C PRO A 436 29.53 0.25 7.25
N LEU A 437 29.36 -0.05 8.55
CA LEU A 437 28.41 0.66 9.40
C LEU A 437 28.87 2.10 9.70
N ALA A 438 30.18 2.33 9.89
CA ALA A 438 30.74 3.67 9.99
C ALA A 438 30.48 4.48 8.71
N HIS A 439 30.70 3.87 7.54
CA HIS A 439 30.44 4.52 6.26
C HIS A 439 28.95 4.81 6.04
N LEU A 440 28.05 3.90 6.45
CA LEU A 440 26.61 4.14 6.43
C LEU A 440 26.23 5.30 7.36
N LEU A 441 26.76 5.32 8.59
CA LEU A 441 26.54 6.40 9.55
C LEU A 441 27.09 7.73 9.05
N ASP A 442 28.27 7.75 8.46
CA ASP A 442 28.86 8.96 7.85
C ASP A 442 27.99 9.46 6.69
N ASN A 443 27.47 8.56 5.85
CA ASN A 443 26.53 8.91 4.80
C ASN A 443 25.24 9.48 5.39
N LEU A 444 24.61 8.82 6.37
CA LEU A 444 23.39 9.31 7.02
C LEU A 444 23.62 10.65 7.73
N THR A 445 24.78 10.83 8.37
CA THR A 445 25.20 12.08 9.00
C THR A 445 25.44 13.17 7.96
N SER A 446 25.96 12.84 6.77
CA SER A 446 26.09 13.80 5.68
C SER A 446 24.74 14.28 5.14
N PHE A 447 23.67 13.52 5.38
CA PHE A 447 22.30 13.92 5.08
C PHE A 447 21.62 14.68 6.24
N SER A 448 22.22 14.74 7.43
CA SER A 448 21.66 15.48 8.58
C SER A 448 21.38 16.97 8.31
N PRO A 449 22.11 17.72 7.45
CA PRO A 449 21.76 19.11 7.13
C PRO A 449 20.42 19.26 6.40
N PHE A 450 19.86 18.16 5.87
CA PHE A 450 18.58 18.14 5.16
C PHE A 450 17.41 17.67 6.03
N LEU A 451 17.69 17.29 7.28
CA LEU A 451 16.72 16.83 8.25
C LEU A 451 16.68 17.85 9.42
N PRO A 452 15.53 18.06 10.08
CA PRO A 452 15.43 19.00 11.20
C PRO A 452 16.51 18.75 12.25
N GLN A 453 17.23 19.79 12.69
CA GLN A 453 18.33 19.63 13.65
C GLN A 453 17.85 19.03 14.99
N SER A 454 16.58 19.23 15.36
CA SER A 454 15.98 18.62 16.55
C SER A 454 15.92 17.09 16.54
N LEU A 455 16.11 16.44 15.38
CA LEU A 455 16.23 14.99 15.30
C LEU A 455 17.60 14.48 15.79
N PHE A 456 18.67 15.29 15.70
CA PHE A 456 20.04 14.84 15.94
C PHE A 456 20.71 15.49 17.15
N HIS A 457 20.29 16.69 17.53
CA HIS A 457 20.95 17.44 18.59
C HIS A 457 19.98 17.78 19.72
N TYR A 458 20.29 17.26 20.91
CA TYR A 458 19.91 17.88 22.18
C TYR A 458 20.76 19.15 22.32
N SER A 459 20.41 20.23 21.62
CA SER A 459 21.10 21.49 21.87
C SER A 459 20.69 21.96 23.27
N ASP A 460 21.64 22.06 24.19
CA ASP A 460 21.47 22.87 25.39
C ASP A 460 21.25 24.31 24.88
N ALA A 461 19.99 24.68 24.67
CA ALA A 461 19.56 26.00 24.21
C ALA A 461 19.88 27.13 25.23
N ALA A 462 20.66 26.81 26.28
CA ALA A 462 21.17 27.71 27.30
C ALA A 462 22.17 28.72 26.69
N GLY A 463 21.65 29.66 25.90
CA GLY A 463 22.43 30.75 25.32
C GLY A 463 21.83 31.38 24.07
N LEU A 464 20.91 30.70 23.38
CA LEU A 464 20.40 31.14 22.06
C LEU A 464 19.23 32.12 22.12
N GLY A 465 18.75 32.48 23.32
CA GLY A 465 17.52 33.23 23.51
C GLY A 465 16.28 32.34 23.44
N VAL A 466 15.17 32.79 24.02
CA VAL A 466 13.89 32.07 24.03
C VAL A 466 12.96 32.73 23.00
N PRO A 467 12.36 31.99 22.06
CA PRO A 467 11.54 32.58 21.00
C PRO A 467 10.18 33.11 21.51
N ASN A 468 9.75 32.67 22.70
CA ASN A 468 8.60 33.18 23.42
C ASN A 468 8.79 32.97 24.94
N GLN A 469 8.97 34.06 25.69
CA GLN A 469 9.22 33.99 27.14
C GLN A 469 8.00 33.46 27.93
N LEU A 470 6.78 33.76 27.50
CA LEU A 470 5.56 33.32 28.18
C LEU A 470 5.40 31.81 28.11
N LEU A 471 5.66 31.20 26.95
CA LEU A 471 5.65 29.74 26.79
C LEU A 471 6.71 29.09 27.70
N ALA A 472 7.93 29.62 27.71
CA ALA A 472 9.00 29.10 28.56
C ALA A 472 8.70 29.24 30.06
N ASP A 473 8.06 30.33 30.47
CA ASP A 473 7.64 30.53 31.85
C ASP A 473 6.49 29.59 32.23
N ALA A 474 5.51 29.40 31.34
CA ALA A 474 4.37 28.53 31.55
C ALA A 474 4.77 27.05 31.69
N MET A 475 5.74 26.59 30.91
CA MET A 475 6.22 25.19 30.94
C MET A 475 7.41 24.95 31.89
N ARG A 476 7.86 25.98 32.61
CA ARG A 476 9.03 25.89 33.49
C ARG A 476 8.80 24.88 34.62
N GLY A 477 9.63 23.84 34.65
CA GLY A 477 9.59 22.79 35.68
C GLY A 477 8.44 21.80 35.52
N HIS A 478 7.67 21.88 34.44
CA HIS A 478 6.71 20.84 34.06
C HIS A 478 7.44 19.68 33.38
N VAL A 479 6.95 18.47 33.63
CA VAL A 479 7.49 17.22 33.08
C VAL A 479 6.31 16.36 32.64
N ALA A 480 6.40 15.78 31.45
CA ALA A 480 5.41 14.83 30.98
C ALA A 480 5.42 13.55 31.82
N CYS A 481 4.24 13.03 32.18
CA CYS A 481 4.15 11.78 32.91
C CYS A 481 4.16 10.59 31.95
N LEU A 482 5.34 10.19 31.46
CA LEU A 482 5.49 9.05 30.55
C LEU A 482 4.91 7.74 31.11
N LYS A 483 4.93 7.56 32.44
CA LYS A 483 4.29 6.42 33.09
C LYS A 483 2.78 6.38 32.83
N SER A 484 2.11 7.53 32.90
CA SER A 484 0.68 7.62 32.58
C SER A 484 0.44 7.39 31.09
N VAL A 485 1.29 7.91 30.20
CA VAL A 485 1.21 7.64 28.75
C VAL A 485 1.30 6.14 28.46
N HIS A 486 2.33 5.46 28.97
CA HIS A 486 2.52 4.02 28.74
C HIS A 486 1.43 3.16 29.38
N SER A 487 0.96 3.54 30.57
CA SER A 487 -0.20 2.90 31.20
C SER A 487 -1.45 3.03 30.32
N CYS A 488 -1.70 4.24 29.82
CA CYS A 488 -2.82 4.53 28.94
C CYS A 488 -2.77 3.68 27.67
N VAL A 489 -1.62 3.65 26.98
CA VAL A 489 -1.44 2.84 25.75
C VAL A 489 -1.58 1.34 26.05
N GLY A 490 -0.99 0.85 27.15
CA GLY A 490 -1.08 -0.55 27.54
C GLY A 490 -2.49 -1.03 27.86
N ARG A 491 -3.36 -0.14 28.35
CA ARG A 491 -4.76 -0.43 28.69
C ARG A 491 -5.75 -0.08 27.58
N LEU A 492 -5.32 0.59 26.51
CA LEU A 492 -6.22 1.15 25.50
C LEU A 492 -7.09 0.09 24.81
N ARG A 493 -6.64 -1.16 24.78
CA ARG A 493 -7.37 -2.31 24.24
C ARG A 493 -8.15 -3.12 25.28
N ASP A 494 -8.09 -2.76 26.55
CA ASP A 494 -8.81 -3.47 27.61
C ASP A 494 -10.31 -3.14 27.52
N VAL A 495 -11.15 -4.17 27.53
CA VAL A 495 -12.62 -4.01 27.44
C VAL A 495 -13.17 -3.15 28.59
N GLY A 496 -12.55 -3.20 29.77
CA GLY A 496 -12.95 -2.42 30.94
C GLY A 496 -12.31 -1.04 31.07
N TYR A 497 -11.48 -0.60 30.12
CA TYR A 497 -10.89 0.73 30.16
C TYR A 497 -11.84 1.73 29.52
N SER A 498 -12.45 2.60 30.34
CA SER A 498 -13.49 3.53 29.89
C SER A 498 -12.90 4.82 29.30
N LEU A 499 -13.74 5.60 28.60
CA LEU A 499 -13.31 6.91 28.11
C LEU A 499 -13.00 7.89 29.25
N LEU A 500 -13.60 7.69 30.44
CA LEU A 500 -13.31 8.48 31.64
C LEU A 500 -11.92 8.16 32.21
N ASP A 501 -11.56 6.87 32.26
CA ASP A 501 -10.21 6.45 32.66
C ASP A 501 -9.17 7.02 31.68
N TYR A 502 -9.47 6.93 30.37
CA TYR A 502 -8.63 7.51 29.33
C TYR A 502 -8.45 9.02 29.49
N ALA A 503 -9.54 9.78 29.65
CA ALA A 503 -9.47 11.22 29.86
C ALA A 503 -8.64 11.60 31.09
N HIS A 504 -8.73 10.80 32.17
CA HIS A 504 -7.94 11.00 33.38
C HIS A 504 -6.45 10.80 33.12
N ASP A 505 -6.07 9.69 32.46
CA ASP A 505 -4.69 9.38 32.15
C ASP A 505 -4.07 10.41 31.20
N ILE A 506 -4.82 10.89 30.20
CA ILE A 506 -4.40 11.97 29.27
C ILE A 506 -4.12 13.28 30.01
N ASN A 507 -5.02 13.70 30.90
CA ASN A 507 -4.83 14.94 31.69
C ASN A 507 -3.65 14.87 32.65
N GLN A 508 -3.33 13.67 33.17
CA GLN A 508 -2.13 13.47 33.98
C GLN A 508 -0.85 13.41 33.14
N ALA A 509 -0.95 12.90 31.91
CA ALA A 509 0.19 12.67 31.04
C ALA A 509 0.80 13.96 30.49
N PHE A 510 -0.04 14.90 30.03
CA PHE A 510 0.37 16.01 29.17
C PHE A 510 0.20 17.39 29.85
N PRO A 511 1.27 17.99 30.39
CA PRO A 511 1.19 19.32 31.01
C PRO A 511 0.81 20.44 30.02
N GLU A 512 1.08 20.25 28.73
CA GLU A 512 0.79 21.20 27.66
C GLU A 512 -0.70 21.50 27.53
N LEU A 513 -1.59 20.60 27.97
CA LEU A 513 -3.03 20.84 27.97
C LEU A 513 -3.45 22.06 28.82
N SER A 514 -2.63 22.45 29.81
CA SER A 514 -2.86 23.66 30.60
C SER A 514 -2.67 24.96 29.79
N LEU A 515 -1.88 24.92 28.71
CA LEU A 515 -1.56 26.09 27.87
C LEU A 515 -2.79 26.67 27.16
N PHE A 516 -3.78 25.83 26.86
CA PHE A 516 -5.05 26.27 26.28
C PHE A 516 -5.79 27.26 27.18
N THR A 517 -5.73 27.06 28.50
CA THR A 517 -6.50 27.85 29.47
C THR A 517 -5.73 29.02 30.08
N THR A 518 -4.43 29.11 29.79
CA THR A 518 -3.54 30.10 30.43
C THR A 518 -3.82 31.53 29.96
N PHE A 519 -4.30 31.73 28.73
CA PHE A 519 -4.59 33.05 28.16
C PHE A 519 -5.89 33.08 27.37
N SER A 520 -6.49 34.26 27.21
CA SER A 520 -7.86 34.40 26.66
C SER A 520 -7.94 34.58 25.14
N LYS A 521 -6.82 34.79 24.43
CA LYS A 521 -6.83 35.14 23.00
C LYS A 521 -6.34 33.99 22.13
N VAL A 522 -7.25 33.32 21.44
CA VAL A 522 -6.95 32.27 20.45
C VAL A 522 -7.29 32.72 19.03
N SER A 523 -6.54 32.23 18.05
CA SER A 523 -6.68 32.58 16.62
C SER A 523 -7.93 32.01 15.96
N SER A 524 -8.53 30.97 16.54
CA SER A 524 -9.75 30.33 16.04
C SER A 524 -11.04 31.13 16.26
N GLY A 525 -10.99 32.17 17.10
CA GLY A 525 -12.16 32.92 17.54
C GLY A 525 -12.97 32.24 18.66
N LEU A 526 -12.53 31.07 19.15
CA LEU A 526 -13.11 30.41 20.33
C LEU A 526 -12.48 30.95 21.63
N THR A 527 -12.86 30.39 22.77
CA THR A 527 -12.15 30.56 24.04
C THR A 527 -11.09 29.47 24.23
N GLY A 528 -10.12 29.71 25.11
CA GLY A 528 -9.11 28.71 25.46
C GLY A 528 -9.70 27.38 25.96
N ASN A 529 -10.76 27.44 26.77
CA ASN A 529 -11.46 26.24 27.24
C ASN A 529 -12.14 25.47 26.09
N GLU A 530 -12.69 26.17 25.10
CA GLU A 530 -13.32 25.54 23.95
C GLU A 530 -12.28 24.85 23.04
N GLU A 531 -11.08 25.43 22.87
CA GLU A 531 -9.99 24.73 22.18
C GLU A 531 -9.49 23.52 22.96
N TYR A 532 -9.37 23.61 24.29
CA TYR A 532 -9.08 22.45 25.13
C TYR A 532 -10.13 21.34 24.95
N GLU A 533 -11.43 21.67 24.93
CA GLU A 533 -12.49 20.69 24.68
C GLU A 533 -12.34 20.04 23.29
N ARG A 534 -11.98 20.82 22.26
CA ARG A 534 -11.73 20.27 20.92
C ARG A 534 -10.55 19.31 20.88
N THR A 535 -9.44 19.67 21.53
CA THR A 535 -8.26 18.81 21.64
C THR A 535 -8.59 17.52 22.39
N MET A 536 -9.35 17.59 23.48
CA MET A 536 -9.86 16.39 24.16
C MET A 536 -10.76 15.56 23.24
N GLY A 537 -11.54 16.19 22.37
CA GLY A 537 -12.32 15.49 21.35
C GLY A 537 -11.46 14.74 20.34
N ALA A 538 -10.31 15.28 19.96
CA ALA A 538 -9.35 14.57 19.11
C ALA A 538 -8.75 13.35 19.81
N PHE A 539 -8.42 13.46 21.10
CA PHE A 539 -8.02 12.31 21.91
C PHE A 539 -9.09 11.23 21.98
N PHE A 540 -10.36 11.63 22.19
CA PHE A 540 -11.46 10.66 22.23
C PHE A 540 -11.69 10.00 20.88
N ALA A 541 -11.56 10.74 19.78
CA ALA A 541 -11.60 10.15 18.45
C ALA A 541 -10.48 9.10 18.30
N LEU A 542 -9.25 9.39 18.72
CA LEU A 542 -8.15 8.42 18.68
C LEU A 542 -8.43 7.16 19.52
N TYR A 543 -8.98 7.31 20.73
CA TYR A 543 -9.46 6.19 21.54
C TYR A 543 -10.45 5.32 20.76
N CYS A 544 -11.42 5.93 20.09
CA CYS A 544 -12.41 5.20 19.29
C CYS A 544 -11.78 4.48 18.10
N LEU A 545 -10.88 5.16 17.37
CA LEU A 545 -10.25 4.59 16.17
C LEU A 545 -9.45 3.32 16.49
N LEU A 546 -8.74 3.31 17.62
CA LEU A 546 -7.94 2.16 18.05
C LEU A 546 -8.79 1.05 18.70
N ARG A 547 -10.12 1.22 18.72
CA ARG A 547 -11.12 0.34 19.33
C ARG A 547 -12.32 0.05 18.42
N ILE A 548 -12.18 0.24 17.12
CA ILE A 548 -13.29 0.07 16.15
C ILE A 548 -13.91 -1.35 16.20
N ASP A 549 -13.10 -2.38 16.43
CA ASP A 549 -13.54 -3.77 16.60
C ASP A 549 -14.08 -4.10 18.00
N LEU A 550 -14.01 -3.15 18.94
CA LEU A 550 -14.59 -3.25 20.29
C LEU A 550 -15.85 -2.38 20.40
N ASP A 551 -15.73 -1.22 21.03
CA ASP A 551 -16.81 -0.26 21.35
C ASP A 551 -16.60 1.10 20.64
N GLY A 552 -15.54 1.23 19.85
CA GLY A 552 -15.13 2.50 19.25
C GLY A 552 -16.17 3.06 18.28
N LYS A 553 -16.88 2.21 17.55
CA LYS A 553 -17.94 2.63 16.61
C LYS A 553 -19.10 3.26 17.34
N GLU A 554 -19.52 2.64 18.43
CA GLU A 554 -20.62 3.07 19.30
C GLU A 554 -20.26 4.36 20.03
N VAL A 555 -19.06 4.45 20.62
CA VAL A 555 -18.61 5.68 21.28
C VAL A 555 -18.54 6.84 20.28
N LEU A 556 -17.96 6.60 19.09
CA LEU A 556 -17.80 7.63 18.09
C LEU A 556 -19.15 8.09 17.52
N SER A 557 -20.11 7.18 17.35
CA SER A 557 -21.42 7.44 16.76
C SER A 557 -22.46 7.96 17.76
N PHE A 558 -22.54 7.35 18.94
CA PHE A 558 -23.62 7.52 19.92
C PHE A 558 -23.18 8.21 21.22
N GLY A 559 -21.87 8.43 21.39
CA GLY A 559 -21.29 8.95 22.62
C GLY A 559 -21.30 7.94 23.76
N VAL A 560 -21.25 8.44 24.99
CA VAL A 560 -21.19 7.58 26.19
C VAL A 560 -22.25 7.90 27.25
N SER A 561 -22.29 7.05 28.27
CA SER A 561 -22.95 7.28 29.56
C SER A 561 -22.10 8.17 30.48
N ASP A 562 -22.69 8.61 31.59
CA ASP A 562 -21.98 9.40 32.62
C ASP A 562 -20.79 8.64 33.24
N ALA A 563 -20.80 7.31 33.16
CA ALA A 563 -19.71 6.45 33.60
C ALA A 563 -18.59 6.26 32.55
N GLY A 564 -18.72 6.88 31.36
CA GLY A 564 -17.74 6.77 30.28
C GLY A 564 -17.82 5.50 29.45
N ASN A 565 -18.88 4.70 29.61
CA ASN A 565 -19.14 3.50 28.79
C ASN A 565 -19.96 3.86 27.54
N ALA A 566 -19.69 3.20 26.42
CA ALA A 566 -20.39 3.37 25.15
C ALA A 566 -21.92 3.28 25.28
N ASN A 567 -22.64 4.23 24.70
CA ASN A 567 -24.09 4.10 24.54
C ASN A 567 -24.39 3.06 23.45
N GLN A 568 -25.38 2.21 23.67
CA GLN A 568 -25.81 1.21 22.68
C GLN A 568 -26.71 1.81 21.59
N GLU A 569 -27.29 2.98 21.85
CA GLU A 569 -28.17 3.69 20.92
C GLU A 569 -27.97 5.22 21.04
N PRO A 570 -28.29 6.00 19.98
CA PRO A 570 -28.23 7.45 20.04
C PRO A 570 -29.25 8.02 21.03
N LYS A 571 -28.80 8.91 21.92
CA LYS A 571 -29.69 9.69 22.81
C LYS A 571 -30.38 10.85 22.10
N ASP A 572 -29.84 11.27 20.97
CA ASP A 572 -30.32 12.37 20.14
C ASP A 572 -30.02 12.12 18.65
N ASN A 573 -30.68 12.87 17.77
CA ASN A 573 -30.49 12.80 16.31
C ASN A 573 -30.44 11.35 15.77
N HIS A 574 -31.35 10.51 16.25
CA HIS A 574 -31.29 9.06 16.12
C HIS A 574 -31.10 8.58 14.68
N GLU A 575 -31.90 9.11 13.75
CA GLU A 575 -31.80 8.76 12.33
C GLU A 575 -30.40 9.03 11.76
N LYS A 576 -29.83 10.21 12.04
CA LYS A 576 -28.52 10.59 11.51
C LYS A 576 -27.39 9.80 12.14
N LYS A 577 -27.39 9.64 13.47
CA LYS A 577 -26.34 8.91 14.19
C LYS A 577 -26.38 7.41 13.91
N SER A 578 -27.56 6.79 13.88
CA SER A 578 -27.71 5.39 13.45
C SER A 578 -27.35 5.23 11.97
N GLY A 579 -27.75 6.18 11.12
CA GLY A 579 -27.38 6.19 9.71
C GLY A 579 -25.86 6.25 9.52
N PHE A 580 -25.16 7.11 10.26
CA PHE A 580 -23.70 7.15 10.27
C PHE A 580 -23.11 5.82 10.74
N HIS A 581 -23.55 5.30 11.90
CA HIS A 581 -23.06 4.04 12.44
C HIS A 581 -23.21 2.86 11.45
N THR A 582 -24.33 2.77 10.76
CA THR A 582 -24.60 1.65 9.84
C THR A 582 -23.90 1.78 8.49
N HIS A 583 -23.82 2.99 7.93
CA HIS A 583 -23.34 3.18 6.55
C HIS A 583 -21.90 3.66 6.44
N MET A 584 -21.26 4.01 7.57
CA MET A 584 -19.85 4.40 7.57
C MET A 584 -18.98 3.18 7.22
N ASN A 585 -17.99 3.39 6.35
CA ASN A 585 -17.01 2.35 6.01
C ASN A 585 -15.99 2.21 7.15
N TRP A 586 -16.38 1.51 8.21
CA TRP A 586 -15.53 1.28 9.38
C TRP A 586 -14.29 0.44 9.07
N GLU A 587 -14.36 -0.42 8.04
CA GLU A 587 -13.22 -1.22 7.60
C GLU A 587 -12.13 -0.32 7.03
N ALA A 588 -12.46 0.67 6.20
CA ALA A 588 -11.49 1.65 5.70
C ALA A 588 -10.85 2.47 6.84
N VAL A 589 -11.61 2.80 7.89
CA VAL A 589 -11.07 3.49 9.07
C VAL A 589 -10.12 2.58 9.86
N HIS A 590 -10.48 1.30 10.02
CA HIS A 590 -9.60 0.31 10.67
C HIS A 590 -8.32 0.07 9.86
N GLU A 591 -8.42 -0.11 8.55
CA GLU A 591 -7.29 -0.21 7.63
C GLU A 591 -6.38 1.02 7.68
N LEU A 592 -6.93 2.22 7.82
CA LEU A 592 -6.13 3.43 8.01
C LEU A 592 -5.25 3.33 9.27
N THR A 593 -5.77 2.82 10.39
CA THR A 593 -4.97 2.65 11.62
C THR A 593 -3.92 1.54 11.52
N LEU A 594 -4.17 0.51 10.70
CA LEU A 594 -3.18 -0.53 10.37
C LEU A 594 -2.07 0.02 9.46
N ARG A 595 -2.43 0.76 8.39
CA ARG A 595 -1.47 1.38 7.48
C ARG A 595 -0.61 2.44 8.15
N ALA A 596 -1.17 3.18 9.11
CA ALA A 596 -0.46 4.13 9.96
C ALA A 596 0.45 3.44 11.00
N ASP A 597 0.45 2.10 11.05
CA ASP A 597 1.18 1.30 12.02
C ASP A 597 0.87 1.70 13.45
N LEU A 598 -0.39 2.08 13.76
CA LEU A 598 -0.86 2.27 15.12
C LEU A 598 -1.38 0.94 15.69
N LEU A 599 -1.94 0.10 14.81
CA LEU A 599 -2.33 -1.27 15.09
C LEU A 599 -1.52 -2.23 14.22
N ARG A 600 -1.31 -3.45 14.73
CA ARG A 600 -0.66 -4.56 14.04
C ARG A 600 -1.44 -5.84 14.25
N ILE A 601 -1.57 -6.61 13.19
CA ILE A 601 -2.08 -7.99 13.25
C ILE A 601 -0.87 -8.89 13.36
N ASP A 602 -0.77 -9.64 14.45
CA ASP A 602 0.32 -10.60 14.64
C ASP A 602 0.14 -11.86 13.78
N ARG A 603 1.09 -12.80 13.86
CA ARG A 603 1.05 -14.05 13.09
C ARG A 603 -0.14 -14.95 13.42
N LEU A 604 -0.80 -14.73 14.56
CA LEU A 604 -1.97 -15.48 15.00
C LEU A 604 -3.27 -14.77 14.61
N GLY A 605 -3.19 -13.64 13.88
CA GLY A 605 -4.34 -12.82 13.55
C GLY A 605 -4.81 -11.93 14.70
N GLN A 606 -4.05 -11.85 15.80
CA GLN A 606 -4.42 -11.04 16.95
C GLN A 606 -4.00 -9.59 16.77
N LEU A 607 -4.94 -8.69 17.01
CA LEU A 607 -4.74 -7.25 16.94
C LEU A 607 -3.97 -6.73 18.17
N SER A 608 -2.94 -5.93 17.95
CA SER A 608 -2.08 -5.35 18.98
C SER A 608 -1.72 -3.89 18.63
N LEU A 609 -1.34 -3.09 19.63
CA LEU A 609 -0.92 -1.70 19.41
C LEU A 609 0.57 -1.63 19.09
N CYS A 610 0.94 -0.79 18.13
CA CYS A 610 2.32 -0.34 17.98
C CYS A 610 2.58 0.78 18.99
N HIS A 611 3.08 0.38 20.16
CA HIS A 611 3.14 1.25 21.33
C HIS A 611 3.82 2.61 21.05
N ASP A 612 4.97 2.63 20.39
CA ASP A 612 5.72 3.88 20.15
C ASP A 612 5.01 4.83 19.18
N ARG A 613 4.33 4.28 18.17
CA ARG A 613 3.54 5.07 17.22
C ARG A 613 2.32 5.69 17.90
N VAL A 614 1.64 4.94 18.78
CA VAL A 614 0.51 5.46 19.55
C VAL A 614 0.96 6.54 20.53
N VAL A 615 2.11 6.36 21.21
CA VAL A 615 2.72 7.40 22.07
C VAL A 615 2.97 8.68 21.28
N ALA A 616 3.57 8.59 20.08
CA ALA A 616 3.82 9.74 19.23
C ALA A 616 2.51 10.45 18.82
N MET A 617 1.46 9.69 18.48
CA MET A 617 0.16 10.25 18.13
C MET A 617 -0.50 10.99 19.30
N LEU A 618 -0.40 10.44 20.52
CA LEU A 618 -0.92 11.09 21.73
C LEU A 618 -0.19 12.40 22.02
N VAL A 619 1.14 12.43 21.90
CA VAL A 619 1.94 13.65 22.08
C VAL A 619 1.59 14.69 21.02
N LEU A 620 1.52 14.30 19.74
CA LEU A 620 1.10 15.20 18.67
C LEU A 620 -0.28 15.81 18.98
N THR A 621 -1.24 14.98 19.37
CA THR A 621 -2.59 15.44 19.71
C THR A 621 -2.57 16.44 20.87
N ALA A 622 -1.73 16.23 21.89
CA ALA A 622 -1.60 17.15 23.04
C ALA A 622 -1.11 18.53 22.64
N ILE A 623 -0.15 18.60 21.71
CA ILE A 623 0.60 19.82 21.40
C ILE A 623 0.13 20.53 20.14
N HIS A 624 -0.55 19.85 19.22
CA HIS A 624 -0.93 20.34 17.89
C HIS A 624 -1.48 21.77 17.90
N ASP A 625 -2.48 21.99 18.76
CA ASP A 625 -3.29 23.19 18.77
C ASP A 625 -2.89 24.23 19.80
N VAL A 626 -1.86 23.98 20.62
CA VAL A 626 -1.49 24.91 21.72
C VAL A 626 -1.10 26.29 21.18
N MET A 627 -0.54 26.33 19.96
CA MET A 627 -0.13 27.58 19.29
C MET A 627 -1.29 28.38 18.70
N LYS A 628 -2.53 27.86 18.73
CA LYS A 628 -3.72 28.71 18.48
C LYS A 628 -3.84 29.79 19.53
N ASN A 629 -3.30 29.58 20.73
CA ASN A 629 -3.12 30.64 21.70
C ASN A 629 -2.02 31.61 21.21
N THR A 630 -2.46 32.71 20.60
CA THR A 630 -1.57 33.71 19.97
C THR A 630 -0.60 34.38 20.94
N ALA A 631 -0.76 34.23 22.25
CA ALA A 631 0.23 34.69 23.23
C ALA A 631 1.48 33.79 23.28
N LEU A 632 1.36 32.54 22.83
CA LEU A 632 2.41 31.52 22.86
C LEU A 632 3.21 31.42 21.55
N THR A 633 2.75 32.06 20.48
CA THR A 633 3.41 32.01 19.17
C THR A 633 4.82 32.62 19.24
N PRO A 634 5.84 31.96 18.64
CA PRO A 634 7.22 32.43 18.66
C PRO A 634 7.48 33.57 17.68
N SER A 635 8.59 34.27 17.91
CA SER A 635 9.26 35.07 16.88
C SER A 635 10.50 34.34 16.35
N VAL A 636 10.79 34.50 15.06
CA VAL A 636 11.99 33.89 14.45
C VAL A 636 13.23 34.55 15.05
N LEU A 637 14.16 33.75 15.58
CA LEU A 637 15.40 34.29 16.11
C LEU A 637 16.37 34.62 14.95
N PRO A 638 17.24 35.64 15.10
CA PRO A 638 18.12 36.08 14.00
C PRO A 638 18.94 34.96 13.35
N GLN A 639 19.38 33.96 14.12
CA GLN A 639 20.16 32.82 13.63
C GLN A 639 19.35 31.79 12.83
N HIS A 640 18.01 31.81 12.91
CA HIS A 640 17.13 30.89 12.17
C HIS A 640 16.43 31.58 10.98
N ALA A 641 16.69 32.87 10.77
CA ALA A 641 16.07 33.63 9.69
C ALA A 641 16.79 33.44 8.34
N PRO A 642 16.05 33.40 7.21
CA PRO A 642 14.60 33.35 7.14
C PRO A 642 14.07 31.94 7.45
N TYR A 643 12.94 31.85 8.17
CA TYR A 643 12.26 30.60 8.44
C TYR A 643 10.95 30.52 7.67
N GLN A 644 10.86 29.65 6.65
CA GLN A 644 9.63 29.46 5.85
C GLN A 644 9.03 30.77 5.28
N GLY A 645 9.86 31.78 5.04
CA GLY A 645 9.46 33.11 4.56
C GLY A 645 9.39 34.20 5.63
N TYR A 646 9.42 33.85 6.91
CA TYR A 646 9.46 34.80 8.02
C TYR A 646 10.88 35.33 8.25
N LEU A 647 11.01 36.63 8.46
CA LEU A 647 12.27 37.33 8.72
C LEU A 647 12.67 37.25 10.20
N ALA A 648 13.92 37.65 10.50
CA ALA A 648 14.39 37.76 11.87
C ALA A 648 13.47 38.68 12.70
N GLU A 649 13.16 38.27 13.92
CA GLU A 649 12.28 38.92 14.89
C GLU A 649 10.81 39.04 14.44
N GLU A 650 10.44 38.47 13.28
CA GLU A 650 9.06 38.45 12.83
C GLU A 650 8.24 37.43 13.63
N PRO A 651 7.05 37.81 14.15
CA PRO A 651 6.15 36.87 14.81
C PRO A 651 5.55 35.89 13.79
N ILE A 652 5.59 34.61 14.12
CA ILE A 652 4.95 33.57 13.32
C ILE A 652 3.47 33.54 13.71
N ASN A 653 2.59 34.12 12.88
CA ASN A 653 1.16 34.20 13.20
C ASN A 653 0.37 32.94 12.82
N ASP A 654 0.96 32.10 11.98
CA ASP A 654 0.42 30.80 11.60
C ASP A 654 0.75 29.78 12.70
N HIS A 655 -0.29 29.18 13.30
CA HIS A 655 -0.13 28.28 14.46
C HIS A 655 0.60 26.98 14.12
N ASP A 656 0.38 26.40 12.94
CA ASP A 656 1.07 25.17 12.50
C ASP A 656 2.57 25.48 12.30
N MET A 657 2.89 26.63 11.68
CA MET A 657 4.29 27.07 11.52
C MET A 657 4.94 27.46 12.84
N SER A 658 4.16 28.01 13.77
CA SER A 658 4.63 28.30 15.13
C SER A 658 5.04 27.03 15.85
N LEU A 659 4.20 25.99 15.78
CA LEU A 659 4.49 24.70 16.38
C LEU A 659 5.70 24.06 15.70
N ALA A 660 5.73 23.99 14.36
CA ALA A 660 6.85 23.45 13.61
C ALA A 660 8.20 24.09 13.99
N TYR A 661 8.23 25.42 14.12
CA TYR A 661 9.43 26.15 14.56
C TYR A 661 9.88 25.76 15.98
N ILE A 662 8.93 25.55 16.90
CA ILE A 662 9.23 25.11 18.27
C ILE A 662 9.73 23.66 18.29
N LEU A 663 9.10 22.76 17.53
CA LEU A 663 9.55 21.36 17.43
C LEU A 663 10.95 21.24 16.81
N GLU A 664 11.29 22.12 15.86
CA GLU A 664 12.56 22.10 15.14
C GLU A 664 13.73 22.70 15.93
N PHE A 665 13.49 23.77 16.69
CA PHE A 665 14.57 24.52 17.33
C PHE A 665 14.50 24.57 18.87
N PHE A 666 13.32 24.35 19.45
CA PHE A 666 13.10 24.51 20.90
C PHE A 666 12.24 23.38 21.50
N PRO A 667 12.60 22.10 21.27
CA PRO A 667 11.81 20.97 21.75
C PRO A 667 11.61 20.99 23.27
N THR A 668 12.55 21.60 24.02
CA THR A 668 12.48 21.72 25.48
C THR A 668 11.35 22.60 26.00
N LEU A 669 10.69 23.37 25.13
CA LEU A 669 9.51 24.16 25.49
C LEU A 669 8.22 23.34 25.50
N LEU A 670 8.26 22.10 25.03
CA LEU A 670 7.14 21.15 25.00
C LEU A 670 7.60 19.83 25.65
N PRO A 671 7.52 19.71 26.99
CA PRO A 671 8.05 18.57 27.75
C PRO A 671 7.69 17.19 27.19
N SER A 672 6.45 16.99 26.72
CA SER A 672 6.00 15.72 26.16
C SER A 672 6.69 15.37 24.85
N TYR A 673 6.95 16.35 23.98
CA TYR A 673 7.70 16.13 22.75
C TYR A 673 9.20 15.93 23.02
N GLN A 674 9.75 16.70 23.96
CA GLN A 674 11.15 16.55 24.39
C GLN A 674 11.44 15.12 24.89
N CYS A 675 10.49 14.51 25.59
CA CYS A 675 10.66 13.16 26.13
C CYS A 675 10.61 12.03 25.08
N LEU A 676 10.22 12.32 23.84
CA LEU A 676 10.16 11.32 22.77
C LEU A 676 11.54 10.98 22.23
N GLU A 677 11.72 9.72 21.86
CA GLU A 677 12.86 9.26 21.05
C GLU A 677 12.75 9.83 19.63
N PRO A 678 13.86 10.01 18.88
CA PRO A 678 13.77 10.72 17.62
C PRO A 678 12.96 9.96 16.54
N GLY A 679 12.89 8.62 16.61
CA GLY A 679 11.96 7.81 15.79
C GLY A 679 10.48 8.10 16.04
N GLN A 680 10.11 8.45 17.29
CA GLN A 680 8.76 8.88 17.65
C GLN A 680 8.50 10.34 17.26
N ARG A 681 9.54 11.20 17.25
CA ARG A 681 9.45 12.61 16.83
C ARG A 681 9.31 12.78 15.32
N ALA A 682 9.94 11.91 14.53
CA ALA A 682 9.96 11.99 13.07
C ALA A 682 8.55 12.11 12.44
N PRO A 683 7.56 11.25 12.75
CA PRO A 683 6.21 11.39 12.19
C PRO A 683 5.49 12.67 12.64
N ILE A 684 5.79 13.19 13.83
CA ILE A 684 5.24 14.46 14.33
C ILE A 684 5.79 15.62 13.51
N LEU A 685 7.10 15.69 13.30
CA LEU A 685 7.75 16.71 12.47
C LEU A 685 7.25 16.67 11.03
N PHE A 686 7.06 15.48 10.47
CA PHE A 686 6.45 15.31 9.16
C PHE A 686 5.04 15.89 9.14
N THR A 687 4.19 15.50 10.11
CA THR A 687 2.80 15.96 10.23
C THR A 687 2.68 17.48 10.38
N GLN A 688 3.61 18.11 11.08
CA GLN A 688 3.67 19.56 11.28
C GLN A 688 4.40 20.32 10.17
N GLY A 689 4.99 19.62 9.20
CA GLY A 689 5.57 20.25 8.03
C GLY A 689 4.51 20.94 7.18
N LYS A 690 4.85 22.08 6.55
CA LYS A 690 3.94 22.76 5.61
C LYS A 690 3.79 21.93 4.33
N MET A 691 2.94 20.91 4.34
CA MET A 691 2.71 20.03 3.20
C MET A 691 2.05 20.74 2.03
N GLY A 692 1.29 21.81 2.29
CA GLY A 692 0.50 22.49 1.26
C GLY A 692 -0.58 21.62 0.63
N PHE A 693 -0.90 20.48 1.27
CA PHE A 693 -1.91 19.55 0.81
C PHE A 693 -3.28 19.92 1.39
N ASN A 694 -4.29 19.98 0.54
CA ASN A 694 -5.67 20.16 0.96
C ASN A 694 -6.49 18.99 0.43
N ASN A 695 -6.93 18.12 1.34
CA ASN A 695 -7.66 16.93 0.93
C ASN A 695 -9.03 17.26 0.31
N GLY A 696 -9.64 18.39 0.70
CA GLY A 696 -10.89 18.88 0.13
C GLY A 696 -10.75 19.14 -1.37
N TRP A 697 -9.62 19.70 -1.78
CA TRP A 697 -9.32 19.95 -3.20
C TRP A 697 -9.19 18.65 -4.01
N LEU A 698 -8.67 17.58 -3.41
CA LEU A 698 -8.58 16.27 -4.03
C LEU A 698 -9.98 15.67 -4.23
N VAL A 699 -10.74 15.52 -3.13
CA VAL A 699 -12.04 14.82 -3.17
C VAL A 699 -13.11 15.56 -3.97
N GLN A 700 -12.91 16.85 -4.24
CA GLN A 700 -13.79 17.67 -5.08
C GLN A 700 -13.23 17.88 -6.50
N GLY A 701 -12.07 17.31 -6.83
CA GLY A 701 -11.42 17.50 -8.13
C GLY A 701 -11.09 18.97 -8.45
N GLU A 702 -10.93 19.83 -7.43
CA GLU A 702 -10.85 21.29 -7.57
C GLU A 702 -9.48 21.78 -8.00
N ALA A 703 -8.41 21.26 -7.40
CA ALA A 703 -7.05 21.73 -7.67
C ALA A 703 -6.36 20.88 -8.76
N PRO A 704 -5.52 21.49 -9.61
CA PRO A 704 -4.62 20.74 -10.46
C PRO A 704 -3.54 20.05 -9.62
N PRO A 705 -3.00 18.90 -10.08
CA PRO A 705 -2.10 18.05 -9.30
C PRO A 705 -0.80 18.76 -8.88
N GLY A 706 -0.26 19.68 -9.69
CA GLY A 706 0.93 20.45 -9.34
C GLY A 706 0.74 21.31 -8.09
N LEU A 707 -0.41 21.98 -7.95
CA LEU A 707 -0.76 22.73 -6.75
C LEU A 707 -1.12 21.80 -5.59
N LEU A 708 -1.90 20.76 -5.88
CA LEU A 708 -2.44 19.84 -4.88
C LEU A 708 -1.35 19.04 -4.17
N PHE A 709 -0.43 18.46 -4.94
CA PHE A 709 0.53 17.48 -4.44
C PHE A 709 1.98 17.95 -4.47
N GLY A 710 2.33 19.00 -5.25
CA GLY A 710 3.73 19.33 -5.51
C GLY A 710 4.54 19.61 -4.24
N LYS A 711 4.01 20.42 -3.31
CA LYS A 711 4.69 20.67 -2.04
C LYS A 711 4.70 19.43 -1.14
N PHE A 712 3.64 18.64 -1.15
CA PHE A 712 3.55 17.43 -0.34
C PHE A 712 4.57 16.38 -0.79
N LYS A 713 4.65 16.15 -2.11
CA LYS A 713 5.64 15.28 -2.75
C LYS A 713 7.07 15.73 -2.45
N GLN A 714 7.33 17.04 -2.43
CA GLN A 714 8.65 17.57 -2.01
C GLN A 714 8.96 17.24 -0.55
N VAL A 715 7.99 17.36 0.36
CA VAL A 715 8.17 16.99 1.78
C VAL A 715 8.44 15.49 1.91
N ILE A 716 7.68 14.64 1.22
CA ILE A 716 7.88 13.18 1.21
C ILE A 716 9.30 12.84 0.70
N ALA A 717 9.69 13.43 -0.45
CA ALA A 717 10.99 13.16 -1.08
C ALA A 717 12.18 13.66 -0.23
N ARG A 718 12.03 14.79 0.48
CA ARG A 718 13.09 15.34 1.35
C ARG A 718 13.16 14.62 2.70
N GLY A 719 12.01 14.34 3.30
CA GLY A 719 11.88 13.75 4.63
C GLY A 719 12.12 12.24 4.68
N ARG A 720 12.30 11.58 3.53
CA ARG A 720 12.34 10.10 3.41
C ARG A 720 11.14 9.45 4.10
N THR A 721 10.00 10.13 4.01
CA THR A 721 8.73 9.75 4.63
C THR A 721 8.26 8.42 4.06
N SER A 722 7.91 7.48 4.95
CA SER A 722 7.30 6.21 4.55
C SER A 722 5.79 6.36 4.31
N PRO A 723 5.15 5.45 3.55
CA PRO A 723 3.68 5.40 3.47
C PRO A 723 3.02 5.35 4.85
N THR A 724 3.66 4.71 5.83
CA THR A 724 3.19 4.68 7.23
C THR A 724 3.13 6.07 7.85
N ASP A 725 4.08 6.95 7.57
CA ASP A 725 4.08 8.33 8.10
C ASP A 725 3.01 9.20 7.40
N ILE A 726 2.75 8.95 6.11
CA ILE A 726 1.63 9.59 5.38
C ILE A 726 0.29 9.19 6.02
N ASN A 727 0.10 7.89 6.30
CA ASN A 727 -1.10 7.40 6.98
C ASN A 727 -1.19 7.88 8.43
N PHE A 728 -0.07 8.06 9.12
CA PHE A 728 -0.03 8.70 10.44
C PHE A 728 -0.58 10.13 10.38
N TYR A 729 -0.16 10.94 9.41
CA TYR A 729 -0.74 12.26 9.17
C TYR A 729 -2.26 12.19 8.94
N PHE A 730 -2.74 11.20 8.19
CA PHE A 730 -4.17 11.04 7.92
C PHE A 730 -4.99 10.60 9.12
N VAL A 731 -4.45 9.76 10.00
CA VAL A 731 -5.09 9.46 11.29
C VAL A 731 -5.21 10.74 12.12
N HIS A 732 -4.13 11.52 12.24
CA HIS A 732 -4.15 12.81 12.94
C HIS A 732 -5.19 13.77 12.35
N TRP A 733 -5.22 13.92 11.02
CA TRP A 733 -6.21 14.75 10.34
C TRP A 733 -7.64 14.29 10.64
N PHE A 734 -7.88 12.99 10.65
CA PHE A 734 -9.20 12.43 10.96
C PHE A 734 -9.60 12.72 12.41
N THR A 735 -8.70 12.53 13.36
CA THR A 735 -8.97 12.76 14.79
C THR A 735 -9.16 14.25 15.10
N ASP A 736 -8.35 15.14 14.53
CA ASP A 736 -8.54 16.59 14.64
C ASP A 736 -9.87 17.04 14.04
N LEU A 737 -10.23 16.51 12.87
CA LEU A 737 -11.51 16.80 12.24
C LEU A 737 -12.69 16.33 13.10
N ALA A 738 -12.59 15.14 13.69
CA ALA A 738 -13.60 14.58 14.59
C ALA A 738 -13.76 15.39 15.88
N GLY A 739 -12.64 15.86 16.44
CA GLY A 739 -12.59 16.67 17.67
C GLY A 739 -12.95 18.14 17.50
N ALA A 740 -13.11 18.64 16.27
CA ALA A 740 -13.22 20.07 16.04
C ALA A 740 -14.55 20.73 16.47
N ASP A 741 -15.49 19.99 17.07
CA ASP A 741 -16.70 20.55 17.70
C ASP A 741 -16.60 20.54 19.23
N VAL A 742 -17.04 21.64 19.85
CA VAL A 742 -17.04 21.87 21.30
C VAL A 742 -18.17 21.07 21.98
N PHE A 743 -17.87 20.43 23.10
CA PHE A 743 -18.84 19.61 23.85
C PHE A 743 -19.78 20.45 24.72
N ARG A 744 -19.38 21.67 25.09
CA ARG A 744 -20.16 22.63 25.90
C ARG A 744 -20.61 22.02 27.23
N GLY A 745 -19.70 21.30 27.87
CA GLY A 745 -19.95 20.60 29.13
C GLY A 745 -20.90 19.39 29.05
N LYS A 746 -21.33 18.95 27.86
CA LYS A 746 -22.05 17.68 27.72
C LYS A 746 -21.10 16.51 27.94
N PRO A 747 -21.51 15.44 28.64
CA PRO A 747 -20.74 14.20 28.71
C PRO A 747 -20.69 13.54 27.33
N TRP A 748 -19.59 13.84 26.62
CA TRP A 748 -19.09 13.29 25.35
C TRP A 748 -20.20 12.74 24.41
N PRO A 749 -20.84 13.61 23.61
CA PRO A 749 -22.00 13.25 22.78
C PRO A 749 -21.66 12.41 21.53
N GLY A 750 -20.42 11.91 21.41
CA GLY A 750 -19.85 11.30 20.22
C GLY A 750 -19.05 12.31 19.40
N ALA A 751 -18.52 11.89 18.25
CA ALA A 751 -17.78 12.76 17.34
C ALA A 751 -18.76 13.59 16.49
N GLU A 752 -19.45 14.54 17.13
CA GLU A 752 -20.56 15.33 16.57
C GLU A 752 -20.28 15.89 15.19
N LYS A 753 -19.07 16.43 14.98
CA LYS A 753 -18.72 17.00 13.69
C LYS A 753 -18.88 15.98 12.58
N ILE A 754 -18.25 14.82 12.70
CA ILE A 754 -18.29 13.79 11.64
C ILE A 754 -19.62 13.03 11.59
N THR A 755 -20.28 12.81 12.73
CA THR A 755 -21.53 12.06 12.79
C THR A 755 -22.74 12.90 12.38
N THR A 756 -22.80 14.17 12.81
CA THR A 756 -23.97 15.02 12.63
C THR A 756 -23.78 16.19 11.67
N LYS A 757 -22.55 16.50 11.22
CA LYS A 757 -22.32 17.60 10.25
C LYS A 757 -21.73 17.13 8.92
N PHE A 758 -20.98 16.04 8.88
CA PHE A 758 -20.46 15.49 7.62
C PHE A 758 -21.45 14.49 6.99
N PRO A 759 -21.74 14.60 5.68
CA PRO A 759 -22.38 13.52 4.95
C PRO A 759 -21.44 12.30 4.90
N VAL A 760 -21.97 11.10 5.16
CA VAL A 760 -21.19 9.84 5.14
C VAL A 760 -20.44 9.66 3.82
N LYS A 761 -21.10 9.95 2.69
CA LYS A 761 -20.48 9.86 1.35
C LYS A 761 -19.24 10.75 1.20
N VAL A 762 -19.26 11.95 1.79
CA VAL A 762 -18.14 12.89 1.73
C VAL A 762 -16.98 12.35 2.58
N LEU A 763 -17.25 11.86 3.78
CA LEU A 763 -16.22 11.27 4.64
C LEU A 763 -15.63 9.99 4.03
N ALA A 764 -16.45 9.15 3.39
CA ALA A 764 -15.98 7.97 2.66
C ALA A 764 -15.03 8.38 1.52
N ALA A 765 -15.36 9.39 0.72
CA ALA A 765 -14.47 9.87 -0.34
C ALA A 765 -13.12 10.38 0.19
N PHE A 766 -13.10 10.99 1.39
CA PHE A 766 -11.86 11.35 2.08
C PHE A 766 -11.03 10.11 2.46
N LEU A 767 -11.65 9.10 3.07
CA LEU A 767 -10.95 7.86 3.44
C LEU A 767 -10.41 7.11 2.22
N ASP A 768 -11.22 6.98 1.17
CA ASP A 768 -10.85 6.32 -0.08
C ASP A 768 -9.63 7.02 -0.71
N SER A 769 -9.60 8.37 -0.65
CA SER A 769 -8.50 9.16 -1.22
C SER A 769 -7.13 8.87 -0.58
N PHE A 770 -7.08 8.46 0.69
CA PHE A 770 -5.82 8.26 1.41
C PHE A 770 -4.94 7.19 0.75
N GLY A 771 -5.54 6.10 0.24
CA GLY A 771 -4.80 5.04 -0.46
C GLY A 771 -4.14 5.52 -1.75
N PHE A 772 -4.73 6.51 -2.44
CA PHE A 772 -4.14 7.11 -3.63
C PHE A 772 -2.99 8.04 -3.28
N VAL A 773 -3.15 8.84 -2.20
CA VAL A 773 -2.12 9.77 -1.75
C VAL A 773 -0.85 9.03 -1.29
N ASP A 774 -0.95 7.81 -0.76
CA ASP A 774 0.20 6.95 -0.49
C ASP A 774 1.04 6.68 -1.74
N GLY A 775 0.40 6.67 -2.91
CA GLY A 775 1.04 6.56 -4.23
C GLY A 775 2.04 7.69 -4.50
N LEU A 776 1.96 8.84 -3.81
CA LEU A 776 2.96 9.89 -3.90
C LEU A 776 4.34 9.45 -3.39
N ALA A 777 4.50 8.31 -2.74
CA ALA A 777 5.83 7.78 -2.45
C ALA A 777 6.56 7.33 -3.74
N THR A 778 5.82 6.78 -4.72
CA THR A 778 6.41 6.06 -5.87
C THR A 778 5.97 6.59 -7.24
N LYS A 779 4.83 7.28 -7.32
CA LYS A 779 4.21 7.82 -8.55
C LYS A 779 4.33 9.34 -8.63
N SER A 780 4.15 9.90 -9.82
CA SER A 780 4.05 11.36 -9.99
C SER A 780 2.71 11.91 -9.50
N GLU A 781 2.66 13.20 -9.22
CA GLU A 781 1.48 13.95 -8.80
C GLU A 781 0.32 13.78 -9.78
N VAL A 782 0.64 13.75 -11.08
CA VAL A 782 -0.35 13.58 -12.16
C VAL A 782 -0.92 12.17 -12.14
N GLN A 783 -0.06 11.15 -12.10
CA GLN A 783 -0.50 9.75 -12.06
C GLN A 783 -1.39 9.45 -10.85
N VAL A 784 -1.04 9.97 -9.67
CA VAL A 784 -1.87 9.80 -8.47
C VAL A 784 -3.26 10.40 -8.67
N LEU A 785 -3.35 11.61 -9.24
CA LEU A 785 -4.65 12.22 -9.50
C LEU A 785 -5.42 11.48 -10.60
N GLU A 786 -4.76 10.99 -11.64
CA GLU A 786 -5.41 10.22 -12.72
C GLU A 786 -6.04 8.94 -12.21
N GLU A 787 -5.29 8.17 -11.42
CA GLU A 787 -5.80 6.94 -10.82
C GLU A 787 -6.99 7.23 -9.91
N TYR A 788 -6.91 8.30 -9.11
CA TYR A 788 -8.03 8.73 -8.28
C TYR A 788 -9.24 9.12 -9.14
N LEU A 789 -9.06 9.94 -10.19
CA LEU A 789 -10.15 10.36 -11.07
C LEU A 789 -10.79 9.17 -11.81
N ALA A 790 -9.99 8.21 -12.26
CA ALA A 790 -10.46 7.00 -12.91
C ALA A 790 -11.25 6.10 -11.96
N ASP A 791 -10.75 5.88 -10.74
CA ASP A 791 -11.45 5.11 -9.71
C ASP A 791 -12.80 5.74 -9.36
N ARG A 792 -12.82 7.07 -9.13
CA ARG A 792 -14.07 7.78 -8.81
C ARG A 792 -15.06 7.78 -9.96
N TRP A 793 -14.59 7.79 -11.20
CA TRP A 793 -15.44 7.64 -12.38
C TRP A 793 -16.05 6.24 -12.47
N GLN A 794 -15.25 5.21 -12.25
CA GLN A 794 -15.72 3.82 -12.24
C GLN A 794 -16.72 3.56 -11.11
N ALA A 795 -16.53 4.19 -9.94
CA ALA A 795 -17.47 4.12 -8.82
C ALA A 795 -18.86 4.69 -9.14
N LEU A 796 -19.00 5.50 -10.20
CA LEU A 796 -20.29 5.95 -10.73
C LEU A 796 -20.95 4.94 -11.69
N GLY A 797 -20.36 3.75 -11.86
CA GLY A 797 -20.82 2.74 -12.82
C GLY A 797 -20.63 3.15 -14.27
N GLN A 798 -19.74 4.11 -14.55
CA GLN A 798 -19.47 4.60 -15.89
C GLN A 798 -18.32 3.84 -16.55
N ALA A 799 -18.41 3.62 -17.86
CA ALA A 799 -17.32 3.02 -18.63
C ALA A 799 -16.09 3.95 -18.67
N PRO A 800 -14.86 3.41 -18.75
CA PRO A 800 -13.66 4.22 -18.89
C PRO A 800 -13.75 5.23 -20.04
N LEU A 801 -13.39 6.49 -19.77
CA LEU A 801 -13.37 7.55 -20.78
C LEU A 801 -12.00 7.63 -21.45
N HIS A 802 -11.96 7.38 -22.76
CA HIS A 802 -10.78 7.55 -23.60
C HIS A 802 -10.97 8.72 -24.59
N THR A 803 -11.46 9.86 -24.08
CA THR A 803 -11.72 11.07 -24.88
C THR A 803 -10.91 12.25 -24.38
N ASP A 804 -10.74 13.27 -25.21
CA ASP A 804 -10.05 14.51 -24.82
C ASP A 804 -10.79 15.26 -23.69
N HIS A 805 -12.07 14.96 -23.45
CA HIS A 805 -12.89 15.54 -22.38
C HIS A 805 -12.84 14.76 -21.06
N ALA A 806 -12.14 13.62 -21.01
CA ALA A 806 -12.18 12.67 -19.89
C ALA A 806 -11.86 13.34 -18.54
N VAL A 807 -10.73 14.04 -18.46
CA VAL A 807 -10.27 14.67 -17.22
C VAL A 807 -11.26 15.74 -16.73
N ALA A 808 -11.81 16.53 -17.64
CA ALA A 808 -12.77 17.58 -17.28
C ALA A 808 -14.07 16.99 -16.74
N LEU A 809 -14.63 15.98 -17.41
CA LEU A 809 -15.82 15.27 -16.94
C LEU A 809 -15.60 14.63 -15.57
N GLN A 810 -14.49 13.92 -15.38
CA GLN A 810 -14.14 13.29 -14.10
C GLN A 810 -14.00 14.31 -12.96
N ARG A 811 -13.39 15.47 -13.22
CA ARG A 811 -13.27 16.54 -12.22
C ARG A 811 -14.62 17.18 -11.93
N LEU A 812 -15.44 17.45 -12.95
CA LEU A 812 -16.77 18.06 -12.77
C LEU A 812 -17.74 17.15 -12.01
N THR A 813 -17.70 15.83 -12.22
CA THR A 813 -18.51 14.91 -11.41
C THR A 813 -18.10 14.91 -9.95
N LEU A 814 -16.80 15.00 -9.65
CA LEU A 814 -16.33 15.20 -8.27
C LEU A 814 -16.75 16.54 -7.67
N MET A 815 -16.84 17.61 -8.47
CA MET A 815 -17.35 18.90 -7.99
C MET A 815 -18.84 18.85 -7.64
N ALA A 816 -19.63 18.07 -8.39
CA ALA A 816 -21.08 17.97 -8.23
C ALA A 816 -21.51 17.34 -6.90
N GLN A 817 -20.84 16.26 -6.45
CA GLN A 817 -21.11 15.55 -5.19
C GLN A 817 -22.61 15.28 -4.92
N GLY A 818 -23.23 14.40 -5.72
CA GLY A 818 -24.62 13.94 -5.54
C GLY A 818 -25.56 14.20 -6.72
N PHE A 819 -25.08 14.82 -7.80
CA PHE A 819 -25.80 15.02 -9.06
C PHE A 819 -24.84 14.90 -10.26
N GLU A 820 -24.00 13.87 -10.22
CA GLU A 820 -22.90 13.64 -11.17
C GLU A 820 -23.41 13.51 -12.62
N GLN A 821 -24.55 12.84 -12.81
CA GLN A 821 -25.16 12.68 -14.14
C GLN A 821 -25.64 14.01 -14.72
N ASP A 822 -26.24 14.87 -13.90
CA ASP A 822 -26.66 16.20 -14.31
C ASP A 822 -25.47 17.07 -14.71
N ALA A 823 -24.32 16.92 -14.05
CA ALA A 823 -23.09 17.59 -14.45
C ALA A 823 -22.56 17.12 -15.82
N ILE A 824 -22.64 15.81 -16.11
CA ILE A 824 -22.27 15.25 -17.42
C ILE A 824 -23.21 15.80 -18.51
N HIS A 825 -24.53 15.74 -18.28
CA HIS A 825 -25.51 16.27 -19.23
C HIS A 825 -25.34 17.78 -19.46
N ALA A 826 -25.14 18.55 -18.38
CA ALA A 826 -24.89 19.98 -18.46
C ALA A 826 -23.62 20.28 -19.26
N PHE A 827 -22.54 19.51 -19.09
CA PHE A 827 -21.32 19.67 -19.88
C PHE A 827 -21.60 19.46 -21.37
N HIS A 828 -22.34 18.41 -21.75
CA HIS A 828 -22.67 18.16 -23.16
C HIS A 828 -23.66 19.17 -23.77
N ALA A 829 -24.42 19.88 -22.94
CA ALA A 829 -25.32 20.95 -23.36
C ALA A 829 -24.63 22.31 -23.58
N LEU A 830 -23.37 22.46 -23.14
CA LEU A 830 -22.57 23.65 -23.39
C LEU A 830 -22.27 23.82 -24.89
N SER A 831 -21.96 25.04 -25.31
CA SER A 831 -21.43 25.28 -26.66
C SER A 831 -20.11 24.55 -26.87
N THR A 832 -19.75 24.21 -28.10
CA THR A 832 -18.46 23.54 -28.39
C THR A 832 -17.26 24.36 -27.91
N GLU A 833 -17.35 25.68 -27.94
CA GLU A 833 -16.29 26.57 -27.44
C GLU A 833 -16.16 26.51 -25.91
N ASP A 834 -17.28 26.49 -25.19
CA ASP A 834 -17.30 26.37 -23.72
C ASP A 834 -16.82 24.99 -23.26
N GLN A 835 -17.25 23.93 -23.97
CA GLN A 835 -16.77 22.56 -23.73
C GLN A 835 -15.25 22.51 -23.89
N LEU A 836 -14.71 23.10 -24.97
CA LEU A 836 -13.27 23.16 -25.20
C LEU A 836 -12.55 23.95 -24.09
N CYS A 837 -13.09 25.10 -23.69
CA CYS A 837 -12.52 25.90 -22.60
C CYS A 837 -12.40 25.11 -21.30
N LEU A 838 -13.49 24.49 -20.81
CA LEU A 838 -13.44 23.67 -19.60
C LEU A 838 -12.51 22.48 -19.74
N THR A 839 -12.53 21.86 -20.92
CA THR A 839 -11.72 20.68 -21.22
C THR A 839 -10.23 20.98 -21.12
N GLU A 840 -9.79 22.07 -21.72
CA GLU A 840 -8.38 22.46 -21.64
C GLU A 840 -7.99 22.93 -20.23
N GLU A 841 -8.81 23.78 -19.60
CA GLU A 841 -8.46 24.38 -18.31
C GLU A 841 -8.43 23.36 -17.17
N LEU A 842 -9.39 22.43 -17.13
CA LEU A 842 -9.40 21.35 -16.15
C LEU A 842 -8.37 20.25 -16.45
N ALA A 843 -7.85 20.15 -17.68
CA ALA A 843 -6.79 19.22 -18.03
C ALA A 843 -5.36 19.77 -17.84
N ARG A 844 -5.18 21.06 -17.53
CA ARG A 844 -3.85 21.61 -17.23
C ARG A 844 -3.40 21.17 -15.84
N SER A 845 -2.29 20.43 -15.78
CA SER A 845 -1.86 19.78 -14.54
C SER A 845 -1.14 20.71 -13.55
N GLY A 846 -0.65 21.87 -14.00
CA GLY A 846 0.25 22.72 -13.20
C GLY A 846 1.59 22.05 -12.88
N HIS A 847 1.94 20.99 -13.61
CA HIS A 847 3.16 20.20 -13.50
C HIS A 847 3.78 19.99 -14.90
N ARG A 848 5.06 19.61 -14.99
CA ARG A 848 5.72 19.34 -16.30
C ARG A 848 5.01 18.24 -17.07
N THR A 849 4.65 17.18 -16.36
CA THR A 849 3.84 16.08 -16.88
C THR A 849 2.39 16.53 -17.01
N GLN A 850 1.71 16.20 -18.11
CA GLN A 850 0.26 16.38 -18.26
C GLN A 850 -0.45 15.04 -18.17
N PHE A 851 -1.77 15.09 -17.97
CA PHE A 851 -2.60 13.89 -18.00
C PHE A 851 -2.47 13.14 -19.33
N GLN A 852 -2.51 11.81 -19.29
CA GLN A 852 -2.51 10.91 -20.44
C GLN A 852 -3.65 11.24 -21.41
N TYR A 853 -4.84 11.52 -20.88
CA TYR A 853 -6.05 11.86 -21.64
C TYR A 853 -6.33 13.36 -21.70
N ALA A 854 -5.35 14.22 -21.43
CA ALA A 854 -5.49 15.65 -21.70
C ALA A 854 -5.61 15.91 -23.22
N PRO A 855 -6.30 16.99 -23.65
CA PRO A 855 -6.36 17.38 -25.06
C PRO A 855 -4.98 17.52 -25.68
N VAL A 856 -4.88 17.26 -26.99
CA VAL A 856 -3.61 17.38 -27.73
C VAL A 856 -2.96 18.76 -27.55
N GLY A 857 -3.77 19.83 -27.52
CA GLY A 857 -3.28 21.19 -27.27
C GLY A 857 -2.60 21.35 -25.91
N VAL A 858 -3.11 20.67 -24.88
CA VAL A 858 -2.54 20.66 -23.53
C VAL A 858 -1.31 19.74 -23.45
N ARG A 859 -1.32 18.56 -24.07
CA ARG A 859 -0.21 17.58 -24.03
C ARG A 859 1.04 17.99 -24.82
N SER A 860 0.91 18.92 -25.77
CA SER A 860 2.02 19.33 -26.64
C SER A 860 3.27 19.73 -25.85
N ARG A 861 4.48 19.48 -26.39
CA ARG A 861 5.79 19.79 -25.76
C ARG A 861 6.01 21.28 -25.46
N GLU A 862 5.20 22.16 -26.04
CA GLU A 862 5.14 23.59 -25.72
C GLU A 862 4.32 23.88 -24.46
N THR A 863 3.86 22.83 -23.78
CA THR A 863 2.93 22.76 -22.63
C THR A 863 2.81 24.08 -21.89
N ARG A 864 1.78 24.85 -22.25
CA ARG A 864 1.63 26.23 -21.79
C ARG A 864 0.86 26.26 -20.48
N GLY A 865 1.43 26.89 -19.46
CA GLY A 865 0.74 27.24 -18.21
C GLY A 865 0.70 28.76 -18.03
N PRO A 866 0.23 29.28 -16.89
CA PRO A 866 -0.09 28.54 -15.68
C PRO A 866 -1.39 27.74 -15.79
N ALA A 867 -1.48 26.66 -15.02
CA ALA A 867 -2.77 26.04 -14.72
C ALA A 867 -3.60 27.01 -13.87
N LEU A 868 -4.92 27.02 -14.08
CA LEU A 868 -5.83 27.86 -13.31
C LEU A 868 -6.59 26.99 -12.31
N MET A 869 -6.57 27.37 -11.04
CA MET A 869 -7.45 26.82 -10.02
C MET A 869 -8.55 27.84 -9.72
N LEU A 870 -9.81 27.48 -9.97
CA LEU A 870 -10.96 28.27 -9.52
C LEU A 870 -11.34 27.86 -8.10
N TYR A 871 -10.88 28.64 -7.11
CA TYR A 871 -11.16 28.35 -5.71
C TYR A 871 -12.61 28.70 -5.35
N TYR A 872 -13.33 27.68 -4.86
CA TYR A 872 -14.76 27.54 -4.67
C TYR A 872 -15.61 27.13 -5.88
N ALA A 873 -15.02 26.60 -6.95
CA ALA A 873 -15.79 26.04 -8.07
C ALA A 873 -16.78 24.93 -7.65
N PRO A 874 -16.41 23.95 -6.79
CA PRO A 874 -17.36 22.95 -6.29
C PRO A 874 -18.53 23.59 -5.54
N ALA A 875 -18.26 24.57 -4.68
CA ALA A 875 -19.30 25.24 -3.90
C ALA A 875 -20.28 26.03 -4.79
N LEU A 876 -19.80 26.69 -5.85
CA LEU A 876 -20.65 27.33 -6.85
C LEU A 876 -21.56 26.31 -7.55
N LEU A 877 -21.01 25.18 -7.98
CA LEU A 877 -21.75 24.14 -8.69
C LEU A 877 -22.80 23.49 -7.77
N GLN A 878 -22.43 23.17 -6.53
CA GLN A 878 -23.33 22.64 -5.51
C GLN A 878 -24.42 23.64 -5.12
N LYS A 879 -24.12 24.93 -5.10
CA LYS A 879 -25.12 25.99 -4.89
C LYS A 879 -26.12 26.10 -6.04
N ALA A 880 -25.68 25.86 -7.27
CA ALA A 880 -26.56 25.78 -8.44
C ALA A 880 -27.47 24.56 -8.40
N ALA A 881 -27.01 23.45 -7.80
CA ALA A 881 -27.67 22.14 -7.76
C ALA A 881 -27.93 21.56 -9.16
N ALA A 882 -28.51 20.35 -9.22
CA ALA A 882 -28.84 19.67 -10.47
C ALA A 882 -29.67 20.56 -11.43
N SER A 883 -30.67 21.28 -10.89
CA SER A 883 -31.62 22.09 -11.68
C SER A 883 -31.01 23.29 -12.39
N HIS A 884 -29.83 23.77 -11.97
CA HIS A 884 -29.14 24.90 -12.61
C HIS A 884 -27.67 24.59 -12.92
N CYS A 885 -27.33 23.31 -13.02
CA CYS A 885 -25.95 22.86 -13.23
C CYS A 885 -25.31 23.49 -14.48
N LEU A 886 -26.04 23.54 -15.60
CA LEU A 886 -25.60 24.21 -16.84
C LEU A 886 -25.24 25.69 -16.60
N GLY A 887 -26.07 26.44 -15.90
CA GLY A 887 -25.77 27.84 -15.57
C GLY A 887 -24.55 28.00 -14.66
N GLY A 888 -24.32 27.05 -13.75
CA GLY A 888 -23.10 26.99 -12.94
C GLY A 888 -21.85 26.77 -13.80
N LEU A 889 -21.88 25.83 -14.74
CA LEU A 889 -20.78 25.56 -15.67
C LEU A 889 -20.48 26.76 -16.57
N MET A 890 -21.50 27.45 -17.08
CA MET A 890 -21.33 28.66 -17.89
C MET A 890 -20.61 29.78 -17.11
N ILE A 891 -20.92 29.96 -15.83
CA ILE A 891 -20.21 30.92 -14.98
C ILE A 891 -18.74 30.51 -14.82
N ILE A 892 -18.46 29.22 -14.58
CA ILE A 892 -17.07 28.70 -14.47
C ILE A 892 -16.30 28.99 -15.76
N VAL A 893 -16.88 28.72 -16.93
CA VAL A 893 -16.28 29.01 -18.25
C VAL A 893 -15.97 30.50 -18.40
N ALA A 894 -16.94 31.37 -18.09
CA ALA A 894 -16.79 32.81 -18.21
C ALA A 894 -15.66 33.35 -17.32
N VAL A 895 -15.50 32.81 -16.11
CA VAL A 895 -14.39 33.19 -15.23
C VAL A 895 -13.06 32.66 -15.76
N PHE A 896 -12.98 31.44 -16.29
CA PHE A 896 -11.75 30.93 -16.90
C PHE A 896 -11.28 31.78 -18.09
N ARG A 897 -12.18 32.17 -19.00
CA ARG A 897 -11.86 33.06 -20.12
C ARG A 897 -11.28 34.40 -19.63
N ALA A 898 -11.97 35.05 -18.70
CA ALA A 898 -11.51 36.31 -18.11
C ALA A 898 -10.16 36.16 -17.37
N ALA A 899 -9.96 35.07 -16.64
CA ALA A 899 -8.68 34.78 -15.99
C ALA A 899 -7.57 34.56 -17.02
N ARG A 900 -7.85 33.92 -18.16
CA ARG A 900 -6.86 33.65 -19.21
C ARG A 900 -6.39 34.92 -19.94
N GLU A 901 -7.21 35.98 -19.96
CA GLU A 901 -6.76 37.32 -20.41
C GLU A 901 -5.68 37.91 -19.48
N LEU A 902 -5.79 37.68 -18.18
CA LEU A 902 -4.84 38.18 -17.17
C LEU A 902 -3.61 37.29 -17.01
N PHE A 903 -3.77 35.99 -17.24
CA PHE A 903 -2.74 34.95 -17.07
C PHE A 903 -2.58 34.13 -18.36
N PRO A 904 -2.08 34.74 -19.44
CA PRO A 904 -1.93 34.06 -20.72
C PRO A 904 -0.96 32.89 -20.62
N CYS A 905 -1.24 31.87 -21.44
CA CYS A 905 -0.45 30.65 -21.52
C CYS A 905 0.97 30.90 -22.08
N HIS A 906 2.01 30.50 -21.34
CA HIS A 906 3.42 30.56 -21.75
C HIS A 906 4.22 29.32 -21.29
N CYS A 907 5.37 29.06 -21.93
CA CYS A 907 6.20 27.86 -21.68
C CYS A 907 6.71 27.76 -20.24
N ASP A 908 7.13 28.88 -19.65
CA ASP A 908 7.68 28.94 -18.28
C ASP A 908 6.58 28.83 -17.20
N GLY A 909 5.33 28.61 -17.61
CA GLY A 909 4.16 28.54 -16.75
C GLY A 909 3.73 27.11 -16.42
N SER A 910 4.33 26.10 -17.07
CA SER A 910 3.91 24.70 -16.93
C SER A 910 3.95 24.15 -15.49
N GLU A 911 4.87 24.65 -14.65
CA GLU A 911 4.99 24.30 -13.22
C GLU A 911 4.37 25.34 -12.29
N LYS A 912 3.55 26.24 -12.83
CA LYS A 912 2.88 27.30 -12.07
C LYS A 912 1.38 27.07 -12.07
N THR A 913 0.76 27.39 -10.93
CA THR A 913 -0.69 27.45 -10.79
C THR A 913 -1.07 28.84 -10.32
N VAL A 914 -2.12 29.40 -10.92
CA VAL A 914 -2.75 30.65 -10.48
C VAL A 914 -4.06 30.32 -9.79
N THR A 915 -4.26 30.85 -8.60
CA THR A 915 -5.51 30.69 -7.86
C THR A 915 -6.44 31.87 -8.14
N ILE A 916 -7.61 31.57 -8.68
CA ILE A 916 -8.69 32.52 -8.95
C ILE A 916 -9.78 32.33 -7.92
N ARG A 917 -9.91 33.29 -7.00
CA ARG A 917 -10.89 33.25 -5.92
C ARG A 917 -12.26 33.71 -6.39
N ILE A 918 -13.30 32.88 -6.23
CA ILE A 918 -14.69 33.23 -6.59
C ILE A 918 -15.62 33.37 -5.38
N ASP A 919 -15.10 33.89 -4.26
CA ASP A 919 -15.83 34.03 -2.98
C ASP A 919 -17.21 34.69 -3.11
N ALA A 920 -17.33 35.72 -3.97
CA ALA A 920 -18.57 36.45 -4.17
C ALA A 920 -19.61 35.67 -4.99
N LEU A 921 -19.17 34.75 -5.85
CA LEU A 921 -20.04 33.95 -6.71
C LEU A 921 -20.52 32.68 -6.03
N LYS A 922 -19.70 32.03 -5.19
CA LYS A 922 -20.03 30.70 -4.60
C LYS A 922 -21.32 30.66 -3.77
N VAL A 923 -21.79 31.83 -3.32
CA VAL A 923 -23.00 31.98 -2.49
C VAL A 923 -24.26 32.30 -3.30
N LEU A 924 -24.12 32.52 -4.61
CA LEU A 924 -25.20 32.90 -5.52
C LEU A 924 -25.58 31.73 -6.43
N ARG A 925 -26.87 31.61 -6.73
CA ARG A 925 -27.35 30.77 -7.84
C ARG A 925 -27.04 31.46 -9.18
N PRO A 926 -27.04 30.74 -10.32
CA PRO A 926 -26.67 31.34 -11.60
C PRO A 926 -27.48 32.60 -12.00
N LEU A 927 -28.81 32.59 -11.81
CA LEU A 927 -29.65 33.76 -12.06
C LEU A 927 -29.32 34.93 -11.12
N GLU A 928 -29.11 34.65 -9.83
CA GLU A 928 -28.73 35.66 -8.84
C GLU A 928 -27.37 36.28 -9.16
N ALA A 929 -26.42 35.48 -9.66
CA ALA A 929 -25.14 35.98 -10.13
C ALA A 929 -25.29 36.92 -11.33
N LEU A 930 -26.14 36.56 -12.31
CA LEU A 930 -26.43 37.41 -13.47
C LEU A 930 -27.03 38.76 -13.06
N GLU A 931 -28.02 38.74 -12.15
CA GLU A 931 -28.69 39.95 -11.64
C GLU A 931 -27.78 40.80 -10.74
N ALA A 932 -26.89 40.15 -9.99
CA ALA A 932 -26.01 40.81 -9.04
C ALA A 932 -24.97 41.71 -9.73
N GLY A 933 -24.70 41.56 -11.02
CA GLY A 933 -24.14 42.65 -11.83
C GLY A 933 -23.14 42.22 -12.89
N PRO A 934 -22.49 43.19 -13.54
CA PRO A 934 -21.27 42.89 -14.26
C PRO A 934 -20.17 42.50 -13.25
N TRP A 935 -19.49 41.40 -13.54
CA TRP A 935 -18.41 40.84 -12.75
C TRP A 935 -17.07 41.05 -13.47
N GLN A 936 -15.98 41.12 -12.72
CA GLN A 936 -14.62 41.18 -13.28
C GLN A 936 -13.66 40.33 -12.46
N VAL A 937 -12.68 39.70 -13.12
CA VAL A 937 -11.51 39.10 -12.49
C VAL A 937 -10.48 40.21 -12.29
N CYS A 938 -9.92 40.32 -11.09
CA CYS A 938 -8.91 41.31 -10.73
C CYS A 938 -7.67 40.61 -10.22
N ARG A 939 -6.53 40.86 -10.87
CA ARG A 939 -5.25 40.29 -10.47
C ARG A 939 -4.79 40.94 -9.17
N THR A 940 -4.61 40.13 -8.12
CA THR A 940 -4.16 40.56 -6.79
C THR A 940 -2.68 40.28 -6.54
N GLY A 941 -2.07 39.41 -7.35
CA GLY A 941 -0.65 39.10 -7.32
C GLY A 941 -0.19 38.40 -8.59
N ASP A 942 1.01 37.82 -8.58
CA ASP A 942 1.54 37.12 -9.76
C ASP A 942 0.89 35.76 -10.01
N LEU A 943 0.42 35.11 -8.94
CA LEU A 943 -0.22 33.80 -8.97
C LEU A 943 -1.62 33.83 -8.34
N GLU A 944 -2.21 35.02 -8.19
CA GLU A 944 -3.50 35.19 -7.51
C GLU A 944 -4.37 36.24 -8.20
N ALA A 945 -5.67 35.94 -8.24
CA ALA A 945 -6.70 36.89 -8.60
C ALA A 945 -8.00 36.59 -7.85
N CYS A 946 -8.93 37.54 -7.86
CA CYS A 946 -10.27 37.35 -7.32
C CYS A 946 -11.35 37.89 -8.26
N VAL A 947 -12.54 37.29 -8.20
CA VAL A 947 -13.74 37.83 -8.85
C VAL A 947 -14.42 38.82 -7.92
N GLN A 948 -14.67 40.01 -8.43
CA GLN A 948 -15.38 41.07 -7.73
C GLN A 948 -16.42 41.74 -8.63
N LYS A 949 -17.44 42.31 -8.00
CA LYS A 949 -18.46 43.11 -8.68
C LYS A 949 -17.86 44.43 -9.16
N VAL A 950 -18.20 44.87 -10.37
CA VAL A 950 -17.74 46.17 -10.89
C VAL A 950 -18.40 47.31 -10.09
N CYS A 951 -17.59 48.14 -9.42
CA CYS A 951 -18.07 49.35 -8.75
C CYS A 951 -18.18 50.49 -9.75
N VAL A 952 -19.39 51.02 -9.96
CA VAL A 952 -19.63 52.19 -10.82
C VAL A 952 -18.98 53.43 -10.17
N GLY A 953 -17.89 53.93 -10.75
CA GLY A 953 -17.26 55.20 -10.34
C GLY A 953 -15.76 55.14 -10.00
N ASN A 954 -15.14 53.96 -9.96
CA ASN A 954 -13.68 53.84 -9.84
C ASN A 954 -13.07 53.59 -11.24
N GLU A 955 -11.99 54.31 -11.57
CA GLU A 955 -11.19 54.01 -12.76
C GLU A 955 -10.78 52.53 -12.74
N THR A 956 -11.03 51.82 -13.85
CA THR A 956 -10.66 50.41 -13.98
C THR A 956 -9.14 50.28 -13.83
N PRO A 957 -8.65 49.55 -12.82
CA PRO A 957 -7.22 49.28 -12.71
C PRO A 957 -6.76 48.56 -13.98
N SER A 958 -5.51 48.80 -14.42
CA SER A 958 -4.93 48.21 -15.64
C SER A 958 -4.73 46.68 -15.58
N LEU A 959 -5.35 45.98 -14.62
CA LEU A 959 -5.13 44.57 -14.26
C LEU A 959 -6.47 43.84 -14.01
N THR A 960 -7.51 44.19 -14.77
CA THR A 960 -8.85 43.59 -14.66
C THR A 960 -9.35 43.07 -15.99
N ALA A 961 -10.08 41.95 -15.98
CA ALA A 961 -10.74 41.37 -17.15
C ALA A 961 -12.23 41.13 -16.84
N SER A 962 -13.12 41.44 -17.78
CA SER A 962 -14.57 41.34 -17.57
C SER A 962 -15.05 39.89 -17.66
N VAL A 963 -15.91 39.47 -16.73
CA VAL A 963 -16.59 38.16 -16.78
C VAL A 963 -17.89 38.33 -17.55
N CYS A 964 -17.92 37.82 -18.77
CA CYS A 964 -19.06 37.95 -19.68
C CYS A 964 -20.11 36.87 -19.42
N LEU A 965 -21.30 37.26 -18.95
CA LEU A 965 -22.42 36.33 -18.67
C LEU A 965 -23.59 36.47 -19.68
N PHE A 966 -23.39 37.11 -20.83
CA PHE A 966 -24.48 37.35 -21.81
C PHE A 966 -25.12 36.07 -22.35
N GLU A 967 -24.34 34.99 -22.54
CA GLU A 967 -24.88 33.71 -23.01
C GLU A 967 -25.83 33.07 -21.99
N LEU A 968 -25.58 33.27 -20.68
CA LEU A 968 -26.45 32.80 -19.62
C LEU A 968 -27.82 33.50 -19.67
N GLN A 969 -27.85 34.78 -20.06
CA GLN A 969 -29.09 35.54 -20.23
C GLN A 969 -29.98 34.92 -21.32
N HIS A 970 -29.41 34.57 -22.47
CA HIS A 970 -30.15 33.92 -23.56
C HIS A 970 -30.68 32.53 -23.19
N LEU A 971 -29.90 31.76 -22.42
CA LEU A 971 -30.33 30.45 -21.94
C LEU A 971 -31.53 30.56 -20.99
N ILE A 972 -31.51 31.53 -20.07
CA ILE A 972 -32.62 31.77 -19.13
C ILE A 972 -33.89 32.21 -19.86
N GLU A 973 -33.76 33.07 -20.86
CA GLU A 973 -34.87 33.52 -21.71
C GLU A 973 -35.45 32.38 -22.58
N GLY A 974 -34.69 31.33 -22.90
CA GLY A 974 -35.11 30.22 -23.77
C GLY A 974 -35.57 28.93 -23.07
N TYR A 975 -34.94 28.55 -21.95
CA TYR A 975 -35.15 27.24 -21.31
C TYR A 975 -36.04 27.28 -20.06
N TYR A 976 -36.03 28.36 -19.28
CA TYR A 976 -36.74 28.41 -17.99
C TYR A 976 -38.14 29.04 -18.06
N LEU A 977 -38.53 29.61 -19.20
CA LEU A 977 -39.88 30.15 -19.41
C LEU A 977 -40.90 29.11 -19.90
N CYS A 978 -40.48 27.86 -20.14
CA CYS A 978 -41.37 26.79 -20.61
C CYS A 978 -41.91 25.87 -19.50
N ASP A 979 -41.39 25.97 -18.27
CA ASP A 979 -41.80 25.13 -17.12
C ASP A 979 -42.32 25.96 -15.91
N VAL A 980 -42.86 27.16 -16.15
CA VAL A 980 -43.64 27.94 -15.16
C VAL A 980 -45.09 28.06 -15.57
#